data_AF-A0A4X2L3R1-F1
#
_entry.id   AF-A0A4X2L3R1-F1
#
_cell.length_a   1.000
_cell.length_b   1.000
_cell.length_c   1.000
_cell.angle_alpha   90.00
_cell.angle_beta   90.00
_cell.angle_gamma   90.00
#
_symmetry.space_group_name_H-M   'P 1'
#
loop_
_entity.id
_entity.type
_entity.pdbx_description
1 polymer ?
#
loop_
_entity_poly.entity_id
_entity_poly.type
_entity_poly.pdbx_seq_one_letter_code
_entity_poly.pdbx_strand_id
1 'polypeptide(L)'
;MEPWKVINQNRINTNVLYSQPMDPIRSPFRGTPPFHSLPSVRLPGSQPYVPKLMDTAVGRAGQAVQGNSLGRSKETSLQYEQLQQESVGLPSMFRGLGFETAARPALRRDMTPFGRGILGRGLSFDMASKSQEELLNQPTLPGPLVLAAGDSKMSSVSLGWNRTLGRGNLEAPLGRPTVGLGRAICKAPSELSSPDTPLLSSSSLPSPKSSFPLYQDHPSDSPVEQMEKKEPLVKQGSKGIPQPLGLNLVKIHCQNEAVYQYHVTFSPNVECKSMRFGMLKDHRSVTGDVTAFDGAILYLPIRLQQAVELKSQRKTDGTEITIKIQMTKILEPSSDLCIPFYNVVFRRVMKLLDMKLVGRNFYDPSSAMILQHHRLQIWPGYAASIRRTDGGLFLLADISHKVIRNDSVLDVIKNYGVAVKEEDQPLLIHRPSERQNNQGRLLKGEILLLPELSFMTGIPEKMKKDFRAMKDLTQQINLSPKQHHTALGNLLQKISKNEMANNEMIRWGLCLDTDVHKISGRVLPMERINLRNSSFITSQDLNWTKEVTREASILTVPMHFWALFYPKRAVDQARELVGMLEKIAGPIGMQMSPPAWIELKDDRIETYIRTIKSMLGVEGKVQMVVCIITGTRDDLYGAIKKLCCVQSPVPSQVINARTVAQPTKLWSVAQKILLQINCKLGGELWGVDIPLKQLMVIGMDVYHDPSRGMRSVVGFVASISLSLTKWYSRVVFQMPHQEIVDSLKLCLVGSLKKYYEVNHCLPEKIVVYRDGVSDGQLKTVTSYEIPQLQKCFEAFENYQPKMVVFVVQKKISTNLYSAATDNFVTPSPGTVVDHTITSREWVDFYLLAHHVRQGCGIPTHYVCVLNTANLSPDHMQRLTFKLCHMYWNWPGTIRVPAPCKYAHKLAFLSGQVLHHEPAIQLCEKLFFL
;
A
#
# COMPACT_ATOMS: atom_id res chain seq x y z
N MET A 1 -7.63 -57.28 -19.07
CA MET A 1 -8.37 -56.83 -17.87
C MET A 1 -7.48 -57.03 -16.65
N GLU A 2 -7.22 -55.98 -15.88
CA GLU A 2 -5.98 -55.21 -16.10
C GLU A 2 -5.28 -54.87 -14.77
N PRO A 3 -3.96 -54.55 -14.78
CA PRO A 3 -3.10 -54.83 -13.63
C PRO A 3 -2.36 -53.59 -13.06
N TRP A 4 -1.74 -53.80 -11.89
CA TRP A 4 -0.40 -53.32 -11.49
C TRP A 4 0.13 -51.96 -12.01
N LYS A 5 0.66 -51.13 -11.09
CA LYS A 5 2.13 -50.98 -10.93
C LYS A 5 2.58 -50.15 -9.73
N VAL A 6 3.71 -50.60 -9.17
CA VAL A 6 4.65 -49.86 -8.30
C VAL A 6 5.78 -49.32 -9.19
N ILE A 7 6.52 -48.26 -8.78
CA ILE A 7 8.01 -48.14 -8.85
C ILE A 7 8.53 -46.73 -8.45
N ASN A 8 9.46 -46.73 -7.49
CA ASN A 8 10.62 -45.85 -7.19
C ASN A 8 10.49 -44.30 -7.20
N GLN A 9 10.90 -43.55 -6.16
CA GLN A 9 12.08 -43.52 -5.24
C GLN A 9 13.24 -42.62 -5.71
N ASN A 10 13.53 -41.58 -4.92
CA ASN A 10 14.84 -41.31 -4.29
C ASN A 10 14.70 -40.10 -3.34
N ARG A 11 14.76 -40.30 -2.02
CA ARG A 11 15.97 -40.28 -1.16
C ARG A 11 16.62 -38.89 -1.02
N ILE A 12 16.42 -38.28 0.15
CA ILE A 12 17.36 -37.36 0.80
C ILE A 12 17.61 -37.94 2.20
N ASN A 13 18.87 -38.05 2.63
CA ASN A 13 19.23 -38.71 3.88
C ASN A 13 19.00 -37.81 5.10
N THR A 14 18.34 -38.35 6.11
CA THR A 14 18.35 -37.84 7.49
C THR A 14 19.35 -38.64 8.31
N ASN A 15 20.39 -37.99 8.86
CA ASN A 15 21.23 -38.55 9.92
C ASN A 15 21.72 -37.41 10.83
N VAL A 16 21.16 -37.34 12.04
CA VAL A 16 21.69 -36.56 13.17
C VAL A 16 21.65 -37.50 14.35
N LEU A 17 22.80 -37.70 15.00
CA LEU A 17 22.94 -38.67 16.09
C LEU A 17 22.40 -38.13 17.42
N TYR A 18 21.81 -39.02 18.20
CA TYR A 18 21.46 -38.79 19.60
C TYR A 18 22.69 -38.94 20.51
N SER A 19 22.76 -38.13 21.56
CA SER A 19 23.41 -38.48 22.83
C SER A 19 22.57 -37.92 23.99
N GLN A 20 22.55 -38.63 25.12
CA GLN A 20 21.59 -38.42 26.22
C GLN A 20 22.12 -37.47 27.33
N PRO A 21 21.24 -36.96 28.22
CA PRO A 21 21.56 -35.91 29.19
C PRO A 21 22.09 -36.44 30.53
N MET A 22 22.61 -35.54 31.36
CA MET A 22 22.74 -35.68 32.82
C MET A 22 22.51 -34.33 33.52
N ASP A 23 22.00 -34.37 34.74
CA ASP A 23 21.48 -33.21 35.50
C ASP A 23 22.53 -32.49 36.39
N PRO A 24 22.24 -31.27 36.91
CA PRO A 24 23.23 -30.37 37.49
C PRO A 24 23.35 -30.42 39.03
N ILE A 25 24.46 -29.90 39.59
CA ILE A 25 24.51 -29.37 40.97
C ILE A 25 25.69 -28.40 41.21
N ARG A 26 25.36 -27.24 41.83
CA ARG A 26 26.15 -26.28 42.65
C ARG A 26 27.52 -25.71 42.20
N SER A 27 27.69 -24.43 42.56
CA SER A 27 28.94 -23.68 42.78
C SER A 27 28.97 -23.23 44.27
N PRO A 28 29.83 -22.30 44.78
CA PRO A 28 31.04 -21.63 44.24
C PRO A 28 32.24 -21.61 45.23
N PHE A 29 33.40 -20.98 44.89
CA PHE A 29 34.02 -19.84 45.62
C PHE A 29 35.46 -19.43 45.17
N ARG A 30 35.74 -18.10 45.23
CA ARG A 30 37.01 -17.35 45.48
C ARG A 30 38.35 -17.71 44.78
N GLY A 31 39.06 -16.67 44.29
CA GLY A 31 40.54 -16.68 44.15
C GLY A 31 41.15 -15.62 43.20
N THR A 32 41.70 -14.51 43.74
CA THR A 32 42.51 -13.47 43.04
C THR A 32 43.37 -12.71 44.08
N PRO A 33 44.39 -11.90 43.71
CA PRO A 33 45.39 -11.96 42.61
C PRO A 33 46.82 -11.94 43.27
N PRO A 34 47.81 -11.08 42.93
CA PRO A 34 48.42 -10.65 41.65
C PRO A 34 49.95 -10.98 41.58
N PHE A 35 50.68 -10.56 40.53
CA PHE A 35 52.00 -9.88 40.61
C PHE A 35 52.47 -9.32 39.24
N HIS A 36 53.53 -8.49 39.22
CA HIS A 36 54.03 -7.70 38.07
C HIS A 36 55.37 -8.21 37.50
N SER A 37 55.66 -7.92 36.22
CA SER A 37 56.81 -7.05 35.83
C SER A 37 57.02 -6.94 34.29
N LEU A 38 57.74 -5.89 33.88
CA LEU A 38 58.33 -5.63 32.55
C LEU A 38 59.84 -5.43 32.74
N PRO A 39 60.67 -5.72 31.72
CA PRO A 39 61.41 -4.62 31.08
C PRO A 39 61.58 -4.80 29.55
N SER A 40 62.38 -3.92 28.91
CA SER A 40 62.49 -3.74 27.45
C SER A 40 63.95 -3.48 26.99
N VAL A 41 64.16 -3.08 25.72
CA VAL A 41 65.45 -2.69 25.06
C VAL A 41 66.28 -3.91 24.55
N ARG A 42 66.80 -4.01 23.29
CA ARG A 42 67.57 -3.05 22.46
C ARG A 42 67.55 -3.38 20.92
N LEU A 43 68.01 -2.45 20.08
CA LEU A 43 68.36 -2.58 18.62
C LEU A 43 69.83 -2.09 18.41
N PRO A 44 70.56 -2.40 17.30
CA PRO A 44 70.57 -1.52 16.10
C PRO A 44 71.00 -2.11 14.70
N GLY A 45 70.68 -1.39 13.62
CA GLY A 45 71.48 -1.24 12.37
C GLY A 45 71.30 -2.25 11.22
N SER A 46 71.53 -1.94 9.92
CA SER A 46 71.81 -0.66 9.21
C SER A 46 71.51 -0.77 7.68
N GLN A 47 71.33 0.36 6.99
CA GLN A 47 71.17 0.54 5.51
C GLN A 47 72.49 1.05 4.84
N PRO A 48 72.58 1.48 3.54
CA PRO A 48 71.83 1.22 2.28
C PRO A 48 72.75 0.84 1.08
N TYR A 49 72.24 0.70 -0.17
CA TYR A 49 72.76 1.43 -1.38
C TYR A 49 71.90 1.26 -2.67
N VAL A 50 71.90 2.29 -3.54
CA VAL A 50 71.19 2.48 -4.84
C VAL A 50 71.93 3.62 -5.62
N PRO A 51 71.80 3.91 -6.95
CA PRO A 51 71.09 3.27 -8.07
C PRO A 51 71.96 3.02 -9.35
N LYS A 52 71.35 2.61 -10.48
CA LYS A 52 71.73 3.08 -11.86
C LYS A 52 70.60 2.89 -12.90
N LEU A 53 70.78 3.44 -14.10
CA LEU A 53 69.74 3.78 -15.10
C LEU A 53 70.27 3.64 -16.57
N MET A 54 69.36 3.71 -17.55
CA MET A 54 69.52 4.07 -18.98
C MET A 54 69.56 2.96 -20.08
N ASP A 55 68.45 2.87 -20.81
CA ASP A 55 68.26 3.17 -22.24
C ASP A 55 68.74 2.29 -23.44
N THR A 56 67.86 2.34 -24.45
CA THR A 56 68.08 2.27 -25.93
C THR A 56 68.27 0.95 -26.71
N ALA A 57 67.30 0.72 -27.61
CA ALA A 57 67.44 0.63 -29.09
C ALA A 57 67.25 -0.70 -29.86
N VAL A 58 66.18 -0.70 -30.69
CA VAL A 58 66.12 -1.00 -32.15
C VAL A 58 66.61 -2.35 -32.72
N GLY A 59 65.68 -3.03 -33.43
CA GLY A 59 65.95 -3.88 -34.61
C GLY A 59 65.52 -5.36 -34.48
N ARG A 60 65.24 -6.12 -35.55
CA ARG A 60 64.67 -5.90 -36.89
C ARG A 60 64.55 -7.30 -37.57
N ALA A 61 63.34 -7.70 -37.99
CA ALA A 61 63.02 -8.61 -39.13
C ALA A 61 63.63 -10.05 -39.27
N GLY A 62 62.99 -10.87 -40.13
CA GLY A 62 63.35 -12.26 -40.47
C GLY A 62 62.44 -13.29 -39.77
N GLN A 63 61.52 -14.05 -40.40
CA GLN A 63 61.58 -14.99 -41.54
C GLN A 63 62.47 -16.24 -41.30
N ALA A 64 62.11 -17.47 -41.71
CA ALA A 64 60.84 -18.09 -42.13
C ALA A 64 61.05 -19.62 -42.36
N VAL A 65 60.05 -20.31 -42.95
CA VAL A 65 60.16 -21.58 -43.74
C VAL A 65 60.14 -22.93 -42.99
N GLN A 66 59.00 -23.63 -43.14
CA GLN A 66 58.75 -25.08 -43.37
C GLN A 66 59.35 -26.17 -42.43
N GLY A 67 58.66 -27.32 -42.22
CA GLY A 67 57.30 -27.67 -42.67
C GLY A 67 56.96 -29.17 -42.61
N ASN A 68 55.76 -29.49 -43.12
CA ASN A 68 55.21 -30.83 -43.43
C ASN A 68 54.88 -31.79 -42.26
N SER A 69 53.94 -32.74 -42.40
CA SER A 69 52.56 -32.71 -42.97
C SER A 69 51.93 -34.11 -42.87
N LEU A 70 50.75 -34.27 -42.24
CA LEU A 70 49.75 -35.33 -42.46
C LEU A 70 48.58 -35.15 -41.45
N GLY A 71 47.30 -35.26 -41.81
CA GLY A 71 46.71 -35.32 -43.14
C GLY A 71 45.47 -36.21 -43.25
N ARG A 72 44.28 -35.74 -42.80
CA ARG A 72 42.99 -36.22 -43.33
C ARG A 72 41.88 -35.20 -43.15
N SER A 73 40.97 -35.16 -44.13
CA SER A 73 40.07 -34.04 -44.40
C SER A 73 38.60 -34.33 -44.13
N LYS A 74 37.83 -33.26 -43.92
CA LYS A 74 36.63 -32.95 -44.70
C LYS A 74 36.42 -31.42 -44.69
N GLU A 75 36.29 -30.84 -45.87
CA GLU A 75 36.16 -29.40 -46.11
C GLU A 75 34.67 -28.97 -46.06
N THR A 76 34.25 -27.79 -45.60
CA THR A 76 34.69 -26.37 -45.71
C THR A 76 34.00 -25.64 -46.85
N SER A 77 33.16 -24.66 -46.51
CA SER A 77 32.77 -23.55 -47.38
C SER A 77 32.60 -22.28 -46.52
N LEU A 78 33.52 -21.33 -46.65
CA LEU A 78 33.46 -20.02 -46.00
C LEU A 78 32.79 -19.00 -46.94
N GLN A 79 31.94 -18.13 -46.40
CA GLN A 79 31.88 -16.73 -46.86
C GLN A 79 31.24 -15.78 -45.85
N TYR A 80 31.62 -14.51 -45.99
CA TYR A 80 31.26 -13.34 -45.20
C TYR A 80 29.76 -13.21 -44.87
N GLU A 81 29.44 -12.94 -43.60
CA GLU A 81 28.25 -12.17 -43.24
C GLU A 81 28.64 -10.73 -42.85
N GLN A 82 27.74 -9.79 -43.15
CA GLN A 82 27.97 -8.36 -42.99
C GLN A 82 27.58 -7.88 -41.58
N LEU A 83 28.16 -6.74 -41.16
CA LEU A 83 27.69 -5.98 -40.00
C LEU A 83 26.29 -5.40 -40.27
N GLN A 84 25.24 -6.19 -40.00
CA GLN A 84 23.90 -5.65 -39.87
C GLN A 84 23.79 -4.90 -38.55
N GLN A 85 23.47 -3.60 -38.61
CA GLN A 85 22.93 -2.90 -37.45
C GLN A 85 21.57 -3.53 -37.13
N GLU A 86 21.36 -3.98 -35.89
CA GLU A 86 20.03 -4.40 -35.45
C GLU A 86 19.08 -3.20 -35.49
N SER A 87 18.29 -3.10 -36.57
CA SER A 87 17.15 -2.19 -36.60
C SER A 87 16.17 -2.64 -35.52
N VAL A 88 15.96 -1.83 -34.49
CA VAL A 88 15.12 -2.18 -33.33
C VAL A 88 13.69 -2.44 -33.81
N GLY A 89 13.33 -3.72 -33.96
CA GLY A 89 12.06 -4.11 -34.54
C GLY A 89 10.88 -3.58 -33.74
N LEU A 90 9.88 -3.05 -34.44
CA LEU A 90 8.60 -2.56 -33.89
C LEU A 90 8.03 -3.43 -32.74
N PRO A 91 7.99 -4.77 -32.82
CA PRO A 91 7.50 -5.63 -31.73
C PRO A 91 8.25 -5.49 -30.39
N SER A 92 9.53 -5.11 -30.42
CA SER A 92 10.32 -4.88 -29.20
C SER A 92 9.89 -3.61 -28.48
N MET A 93 9.65 -2.53 -29.24
CA MET A 93 9.28 -1.21 -28.69
C MET A 93 7.87 -1.22 -28.09
N PHE A 94 6.92 -1.92 -28.71
CA PHE A 94 5.55 -2.02 -28.18
C PHE A 94 5.46 -2.73 -26.82
N ARG A 95 6.32 -3.72 -26.54
CA ARG A 95 6.42 -4.35 -25.21
C ARG A 95 6.84 -3.34 -24.14
N GLY A 96 7.73 -2.40 -24.47
CA GLY A 96 8.14 -1.30 -23.57
C GLY A 96 7.01 -0.30 -23.23
N LEU A 97 5.93 -0.30 -24.01
CA LEU A 97 4.73 0.52 -23.80
C LEU A 97 3.56 -0.27 -23.17
N GLY A 98 3.73 -1.59 -22.95
CA GLY A 98 2.69 -2.46 -22.38
C GLY A 98 1.68 -2.99 -23.40
N PHE A 99 2.01 -3.00 -24.69
CA PHE A 99 1.18 -3.59 -25.74
C PHE A 99 1.73 -4.96 -26.18
N GLU A 100 0.84 -5.95 -26.33
CA GLU A 100 1.16 -7.24 -26.95
C GLU A 100 0.99 -7.18 -28.46
N THR A 101 1.99 -7.64 -29.21
CA THR A 101 1.95 -7.73 -30.67
C THR A 101 1.58 -9.13 -31.13
N ALA A 102 0.59 -9.24 -32.02
CA ALA A 102 0.16 -10.49 -32.65
C ALA A 102 0.39 -10.44 -34.16
N ALA A 103 1.02 -11.48 -34.72
CA ALA A 103 1.15 -11.66 -36.17
C ALA A 103 -0.01 -12.49 -36.71
N ARG A 104 -0.51 -12.17 -37.91
CA ARG A 104 -1.41 -13.04 -38.68
C ARG A 104 -0.60 -13.88 -39.66
N PRO A 105 -1.01 -15.13 -39.96
CA PRO A 105 -0.44 -15.89 -41.07
C PRO A 105 -0.77 -15.22 -42.41
N ALA A 106 0.19 -15.23 -43.34
CA ALA A 106 0.02 -14.58 -44.64
C ALA A 106 -0.88 -15.41 -45.58
N LEU A 107 -1.89 -14.76 -46.18
CA LEU A 107 -2.52 -15.29 -47.39
C LEU A 107 -1.61 -15.02 -48.59
N ARG A 108 -1.29 -16.06 -49.37
CA ARG A 108 -0.74 -15.88 -50.71
C ARG A 108 -1.83 -15.34 -51.65
N ARG A 109 -1.48 -14.30 -52.42
CA ARG A 109 -1.98 -14.09 -53.78
C ARG A 109 -0.85 -13.53 -54.63
N ASP A 110 -0.56 -14.20 -55.73
CA ASP A 110 0.39 -13.77 -56.75
C ASP A 110 -0.29 -12.77 -57.70
N MET A 111 0.47 -11.77 -58.19
CA MET A 111 0.54 -11.37 -59.60
C MET A 111 1.69 -10.36 -59.81
N THR A 112 2.18 -10.28 -61.04
CA THR A 112 3.44 -9.62 -61.45
C THR A 112 3.24 -8.25 -62.13
N PRO A 113 4.30 -7.43 -62.33
CA PRO A 113 4.16 -5.96 -62.34
C PRO A 113 4.33 -5.24 -63.68
N PHE A 114 3.84 -3.99 -63.71
CA PHE A 114 4.28 -2.85 -64.54
C PHE A 114 4.20 -1.57 -63.67
N GLY A 115 5.01 -0.52 -63.83
CA GLY A 115 6.20 -0.35 -64.66
C GLY A 115 6.52 1.14 -64.91
N ARG A 116 7.75 1.61 -64.59
CA ARG A 116 8.23 3.02 -64.61
C ARG A 116 7.56 3.92 -63.53
N GLY A 117 8.14 5.03 -63.06
CA GLY A 117 9.48 5.60 -63.27
C GLY A 117 9.45 7.11 -63.56
N ILE A 118 10.54 7.84 -63.20
CA ILE A 118 10.86 9.26 -63.48
C ILE A 118 10.54 10.30 -62.36
N LEU A 119 11.59 10.60 -61.57
CA LEU A 119 12.20 11.93 -61.33
C LEU A 119 11.39 13.23 -61.58
N GLY A 120 11.43 14.16 -60.61
CA GLY A 120 11.10 15.58 -60.86
C GLY A 120 11.33 16.54 -59.69
N ARG A 121 12.17 17.56 -59.92
CA ARG A 121 12.51 18.73 -59.06
C ARG A 121 11.23 19.46 -58.57
N GLY A 122 11.13 20.13 -57.42
CA GLY A 122 12.14 20.62 -56.47
C GLY A 122 12.45 22.11 -56.68
N LEU A 123 12.40 22.94 -55.62
CA LEU A 123 12.97 24.30 -55.53
C LEU A 123 12.98 24.77 -54.06
N SER A 124 13.79 25.78 -53.73
CA SER A 124 13.97 26.33 -52.37
C SER A 124 13.47 27.77 -52.28
N PHE A 125 13.17 28.26 -51.07
CA PHE A 125 13.35 29.67 -50.71
C PHE A 125 13.61 29.84 -49.21
N ASP A 126 14.71 30.53 -48.87
CA ASP A 126 14.99 31.06 -47.54
C ASP A 126 14.27 32.41 -47.34
N MET A 127 13.92 32.72 -46.09
CA MET A 127 14.15 34.07 -45.55
C MET A 127 14.15 34.09 -44.03
N ALA A 128 14.97 34.97 -43.45
CA ALA A 128 15.09 35.20 -42.02
C ALA A 128 15.03 36.71 -41.71
N SER A 129 14.62 37.07 -40.48
CA SER A 129 14.63 38.46 -40.00
C SER A 129 15.00 38.53 -38.50
N LYS A 130 15.53 39.68 -38.08
CA LYS A 130 16.02 39.98 -36.73
C LYS A 130 15.54 41.35 -36.25
N SER A 131 15.27 41.45 -34.95
CA SER A 131 15.36 42.66 -34.09
C SER A 131 15.33 42.15 -32.62
N GLN A 132 16.07 42.63 -31.60
CA GLN A 132 16.51 43.98 -31.15
C GLN A 132 15.34 44.91 -30.78
N GLU A 133 15.33 45.66 -29.67
CA GLU A 133 16.10 45.73 -28.39
C GLU A 133 15.17 46.54 -27.40
N GLU A 134 15.24 46.65 -26.07
CA GLU A 134 16.29 46.99 -25.09
C GLU A 134 15.83 46.72 -23.62
N LEU A 135 16.80 46.65 -22.68
CA LEU A 135 16.95 47.33 -21.35
C LEU A 135 15.70 47.81 -20.54
N LEU A 136 15.69 47.94 -19.19
CA LEU A 136 16.66 47.65 -18.10
C LEU A 136 15.94 47.62 -16.73
N ASN A 137 16.38 46.76 -15.79
CA ASN A 137 16.68 47.08 -14.37
C ASN A 137 16.81 45.82 -13.47
N GLN A 138 17.74 45.86 -12.52
CA GLN A 138 17.81 44.95 -11.34
C GLN A 138 17.60 45.78 -10.05
N PRO A 139 17.35 45.13 -8.92
CA PRO A 139 18.48 44.95 -7.99
C PRO A 139 18.61 43.54 -7.39
N THR A 140 19.83 43.19 -7.00
CA THR A 140 20.22 41.95 -6.32
C THR A 140 20.14 42.07 -4.79
N LEU A 141 19.83 40.97 -4.08
CA LEU A 141 20.33 40.51 -2.76
C LEU A 141 19.62 39.17 -2.37
N PRO A 142 20.00 38.44 -1.29
CA PRO A 142 20.14 36.97 -1.37
C PRO A 142 18.92 36.12 -0.93
N GLY A 143 18.75 34.96 -1.58
CA GLY A 143 17.70 33.98 -1.28
C GLY A 143 18.09 32.90 -0.26
N PRO A 144 17.25 32.57 0.74
CA PRO A 144 17.53 31.52 1.73
C PRO A 144 17.54 30.07 1.21
N LEU A 145 18.40 29.25 1.83
CA LEU A 145 18.75 27.88 1.44
C LEU A 145 17.61 26.85 1.54
N VAL A 146 17.49 25.97 0.54
CA VAL A 146 16.49 24.90 0.46
C VAL A 146 16.94 23.63 1.19
N LEU A 147 16.16 23.13 2.15
CA LEU A 147 16.30 21.79 2.73
C LEU A 147 15.79 20.70 1.78
N ALA A 148 16.48 19.56 1.72
CA ALA A 148 16.08 18.41 0.91
C ALA A 148 16.20 17.10 1.72
N ALA A 149 15.13 16.32 1.76
CA ALA A 149 15.15 14.94 2.26
C ALA A 149 15.26 13.98 1.08
N GLY A 150 16.25 13.09 1.11
CA GLY A 150 16.53 12.13 0.04
C GLY A 150 15.63 10.89 0.09
N ASP A 151 14.35 11.02 -0.25
CA ASP A 151 13.44 9.89 -0.49
C ASP A 151 13.39 9.54 -1.99
N SER A 152 14.22 8.58 -2.42
CA SER A 152 14.17 8.03 -3.78
C SER A 152 12.95 7.11 -3.94
N LYS A 153 11.83 7.67 -4.42
CA LYS A 153 10.61 6.93 -4.77
C LYS A 153 10.76 6.17 -6.09
N MET A 154 10.35 4.91 -6.11
CA MET A 154 9.63 4.32 -7.25
C MET A 154 8.54 3.37 -6.73
N SER A 155 7.31 3.57 -7.19
CA SER A 155 6.22 2.60 -7.04
C SER A 155 5.11 2.84 -8.08
N SER A 156 4.99 1.89 -9.00
CA SER A 156 3.72 1.48 -9.61
C SER A 156 3.26 0.21 -8.87
N VAL A 157 1.98 -0.20 -8.84
CA VAL A 157 0.77 0.23 -9.55
C VAL A 157 -0.32 0.67 -8.55
N SER A 158 -1.45 1.20 -9.04
CA SER A 158 -2.66 1.63 -8.30
C SER A 158 -2.50 2.90 -7.46
N LEU A 159 -3.00 4.01 -8.03
CA LEU A 159 -2.86 5.38 -7.54
C LEU A 159 -3.39 5.59 -6.11
N GLY A 160 -2.51 6.06 -5.22
CA GLY A 160 -2.81 6.59 -3.89
C GLY A 160 -1.52 7.17 -3.30
N TRP A 161 -1.45 8.48 -3.09
CA TRP A 161 -0.17 9.19 -2.92
C TRP A 161 0.20 9.53 -1.47
N ASN A 162 1.40 9.09 -1.06
CA ASN A 162 2.05 9.53 0.19
C ASN A 162 2.85 10.84 -0.03
N ARG A 163 2.69 11.82 0.87
CA ARG A 163 3.26 13.19 0.79
C ARG A 163 3.74 13.71 2.15
N THR A 164 4.89 14.38 2.24
CA THR A 164 5.42 14.96 3.50
C THR A 164 6.42 16.12 3.29
N LEU A 165 6.00 17.38 3.58
CA LEU A 165 6.74 18.66 3.87
C LEU A 165 5.66 19.78 3.98
N GLY A 166 5.68 20.84 4.81
CA GLY A 166 6.63 21.32 5.85
C GLY A 166 7.71 22.28 5.31
N ARG A 167 8.11 23.41 5.95
CA ARG A 167 7.60 24.27 7.06
C ARG A 167 8.30 25.64 6.86
N GLY A 168 7.84 26.84 7.24
CA GLY A 168 6.64 27.28 7.96
C GLY A 168 7.01 28.00 9.28
N ASN A 169 6.90 29.34 9.29
CA ASN A 169 7.24 30.30 10.36
C ASN A 169 6.23 31.49 10.34
N LEU A 170 6.26 32.48 11.24
CA LEU A 170 5.95 32.46 12.69
C LEU A 170 5.86 33.93 13.18
N GLU A 171 4.71 34.39 13.69
CA GLU A 171 4.61 35.67 14.41
C GLU A 171 3.41 35.67 15.38
N ALA A 172 3.39 36.57 16.38
CA ALA A 172 2.40 36.59 17.47
C ALA A 172 2.30 37.99 18.11
N PRO A 173 1.22 38.27 18.86
CA PRO A 173 1.35 39.11 20.07
C PRO A 173 0.71 38.51 21.33
N LEU A 174 0.97 39.18 22.46
CA LEU A 174 0.79 38.69 23.84
C LEU A 174 -0.63 38.83 24.42
N GLY A 175 -0.93 38.06 25.47
CA GLY A 175 -2.03 38.30 26.42
C GLY A 175 -1.85 37.55 27.76
N ARG A 176 -1.92 38.27 28.89
CA ARG A 176 -1.87 37.83 30.31
C ARG A 176 -2.76 38.82 31.12
N PRO A 177 -3.15 38.63 32.41
CA PRO A 177 -2.56 37.81 33.50
C PRO A 177 -3.10 36.35 33.61
N THR A 178 -3.55 35.69 34.70
CA THR A 178 -3.89 36.07 36.11
C THR A 178 -3.81 34.89 37.12
N VAL A 179 -4.06 35.22 38.38
CA VAL A 179 -4.09 34.44 39.65
C VAL A 179 -5.37 33.58 39.82
N GLY A 180 -5.41 32.48 40.59
CA GLY A 180 -4.32 31.84 41.35
C GLY A 180 -4.72 30.72 42.34
N LEU A 181 -4.08 30.71 43.52
CA LEU A 181 -3.83 29.57 44.42
C LEU A 181 -5.07 28.92 45.12
N GLY A 182 -4.92 27.62 45.43
CA GLY A 182 -5.68 26.91 46.48
C GLY A 182 -5.09 25.53 46.80
N ARG A 183 -4.50 25.34 48.00
CA ARG A 183 -3.98 24.04 48.50
C ARG A 183 -4.85 23.53 49.65
N ALA A 184 -5.13 22.22 49.71
CA ALA A 184 -5.44 21.51 50.96
C ALA A 184 -5.15 20.00 50.86
N ILE A 185 -4.79 19.38 52.00
CA ILE A 185 -4.46 17.97 52.26
C ILE A 185 -4.94 17.75 53.73
N CYS A 186 -5.70 16.72 54.15
CA CYS A 186 -5.25 15.34 54.43
C CYS A 186 -6.37 14.44 55.04
N LYS A 187 -6.32 13.11 54.77
CA LYS A 187 -6.70 11.94 55.64
C LYS A 187 -8.15 11.69 56.16
N ALA A 188 -8.36 10.42 56.54
CA ALA A 188 -9.52 9.78 57.21
C ALA A 188 -9.06 9.11 58.55
N PRO A 189 -9.88 8.33 59.32
CA PRO A 189 -10.01 6.86 59.08
C PRO A 189 -11.29 6.11 59.63
N SER A 190 -11.44 4.80 59.29
CA SER A 190 -11.93 3.61 60.08
C SER A 190 -13.26 3.63 60.92
N GLU A 191 -14.03 2.55 61.20
CA GLU A 191 -13.97 1.07 60.94
C GLU A 191 -15.32 0.31 61.24
N LEU A 192 -15.32 -1.04 61.10
CA LEU A 192 -16.36 -2.06 61.50
C LEU A 192 -17.71 -2.08 60.71
N SER A 193 -18.46 -3.19 60.57
CA SER A 193 -18.28 -4.64 60.90
C SER A 193 -19.13 -5.58 59.98
N SER A 194 -18.92 -6.90 60.06
CA SER A 194 -19.58 -8.02 59.32
C SER A 194 -20.60 -8.80 60.23
N PRO A 195 -21.23 -9.98 59.90
CA PRO A 195 -20.92 -10.99 58.84
C PRO A 195 -22.07 -11.85 58.20
N ASP A 196 -21.62 -12.77 57.31
CA ASP A 196 -22.12 -14.15 57.00
C ASP A 196 -23.25 -14.48 55.99
N THR A 197 -23.26 -15.77 55.58
CA THR A 197 -23.81 -16.36 54.32
C THR A 197 -24.59 -17.67 54.62
N PRO A 198 -25.43 -18.21 53.70
CA PRO A 198 -25.20 -19.58 53.22
C PRO A 198 -25.59 -19.85 51.73
N LEU A 199 -25.64 -21.13 51.30
CA LEU A 199 -25.52 -21.61 49.91
C LEU A 199 -26.54 -22.70 49.46
N LEU A 200 -26.74 -22.79 48.12
CA LEU A 200 -26.91 -24.00 47.27
C LEU A 200 -28.24 -24.83 47.15
N SER A 201 -28.31 -25.53 45.99
CA SER A 201 -29.18 -26.70 45.59
C SER A 201 -30.62 -26.45 45.08
N SER A 202 -31.28 -27.30 44.26
CA SER A 202 -30.85 -28.23 43.16
C SER A 202 -32.06 -28.85 42.39
N SER A 203 -31.85 -29.54 41.24
CA SER A 203 -32.78 -30.49 40.53
C SER A 203 -34.04 -29.91 39.83
N SER A 204 -34.71 -30.52 38.82
CA SER A 204 -34.49 -31.71 37.95
C SER A 204 -35.36 -31.66 36.65
N LEU A 205 -35.08 -32.55 35.66
CA LEU A 205 -35.81 -32.76 34.39
C LEU A 205 -37.15 -33.51 34.54
N PRO A 206 -38.04 -33.43 33.52
CA PRO A 206 -38.47 -34.66 32.83
C PRO A 206 -38.59 -34.54 31.29
N SER A 207 -38.93 -35.65 30.62
CA SER A 207 -39.09 -35.76 29.16
C SER A 207 -40.35 -36.61 28.76
N PRO A 208 -40.54 -37.07 27.51
CA PRO A 208 -41.59 -36.56 26.62
C PRO A 208 -42.85 -37.46 26.49
N LYS A 209 -43.94 -36.90 25.95
CA LYS A 209 -45.09 -37.66 25.38
C LYS A 209 -45.64 -37.02 24.11
N SER A 210 -46.26 -37.85 23.28
CA SER A 210 -46.74 -37.55 21.93
C SER A 210 -48.27 -37.62 21.81
N SER A 211 -48.87 -36.71 21.05
CA SER A 211 -50.19 -36.88 20.43
C SER A 211 -50.37 -35.96 19.22
N PHE A 212 -51.07 -36.44 18.19
CA PHE A 212 -51.53 -35.67 17.04
C PHE A 212 -53.02 -35.28 17.21
N PRO A 213 -53.44 -34.17 16.60
CA PRO A 213 -54.77 -34.10 16.00
C PRO A 213 -54.78 -33.55 14.56
N LEU A 214 -55.68 -34.09 13.72
CA LEU A 214 -56.25 -33.40 12.55
C LEU A 214 -57.44 -32.54 13.04
N TYR A 215 -58.08 -31.60 12.35
CA TYR A 215 -58.06 -31.04 10.98
C TYR A 215 -58.10 -29.48 11.13
N GLN A 216 -57.95 -28.59 10.15
CA GLN A 216 -58.79 -28.31 8.96
C GLN A 216 -58.05 -27.34 8.01
N ASP A 217 -58.42 -27.31 6.72
CA ASP A 217 -57.82 -26.45 5.69
C ASP A 217 -58.36 -25.01 5.66
N HIS A 218 -57.47 -24.02 5.66
CA HIS A 218 -57.70 -22.67 5.11
C HIS A 218 -56.38 -22.10 4.54
N PRO A 219 -56.42 -21.16 3.56
CA PRO A 219 -55.32 -20.98 2.61
C PRO A 219 -54.06 -20.34 3.21
N SER A 220 -52.91 -20.77 2.71
CA SER A 220 -51.59 -20.33 3.15
C SER A 220 -51.22 -18.94 2.60
N ASP A 221 -51.27 -17.92 3.44
CA ASP A 221 -50.40 -16.75 3.27
C ASP A 221 -48.94 -17.20 3.43
N SER A 222 -48.11 -16.90 2.43
CA SER A 222 -46.70 -17.30 2.45
C SER A 222 -45.93 -16.46 3.49
N PRO A 223 -45.10 -17.07 4.37
CA PRO A 223 -44.35 -16.30 5.36
C PRO A 223 -43.37 -15.34 4.69
N VAL A 224 -43.65 -14.05 4.75
CA VAL A 224 -42.69 -13.02 4.36
C VAL A 224 -41.56 -13.04 5.39
N GLU A 225 -40.40 -13.56 5.01
CA GLU A 225 -39.19 -13.63 5.85
C GLU A 225 -38.83 -12.24 6.41
N GLN A 226 -39.25 -11.96 7.65
CA GLN A 226 -38.82 -10.79 8.39
C GLN A 226 -37.36 -11.00 8.81
N MET A 227 -36.45 -10.18 8.30
CA MET A 227 -35.04 -10.26 8.67
C MET A 227 -34.85 -10.02 10.17
N GLU A 228 -34.20 -10.96 10.85
CA GLU A 228 -33.88 -10.86 12.27
C GLU A 228 -33.12 -9.57 12.58
N LYS A 229 -33.66 -8.75 13.50
CA LYS A 229 -32.96 -7.58 14.01
C LYS A 229 -31.84 -8.01 14.95
N LYS A 230 -30.62 -8.14 14.42
CA LYS A 230 -29.40 -8.25 15.24
C LYS A 230 -29.26 -7.02 16.15
N GLU A 231 -28.79 -7.27 17.37
CA GLU A 231 -28.49 -6.20 18.34
C GLU A 231 -27.40 -5.25 17.82
N PRO A 232 -27.45 -3.94 18.18
CA PRO A 232 -26.47 -2.96 17.74
C PRO A 232 -25.10 -3.21 18.40
N LEU A 233 -24.08 -3.43 17.57
CA LEU A 233 -22.70 -3.62 18.01
C LEU A 233 -22.17 -2.40 18.79
N VAL A 234 -21.56 -2.64 19.96
CA VAL A 234 -20.94 -1.58 20.78
C VAL A 234 -19.57 -1.20 20.22
N LYS A 235 -19.53 -0.09 19.47
CA LYS A 235 -18.31 0.42 18.79
C LYS A 235 -17.73 1.69 19.41
N GLN A 236 -18.54 2.44 20.16
CA GLN A 236 -18.17 3.78 20.61
C GLN A 236 -17.22 3.75 21.81
N GLY A 237 -16.10 4.46 21.71
CA GLY A 237 -15.16 4.75 22.78
C GLY A 237 -15.52 6.01 23.57
N SER A 238 -15.08 6.08 24.82
CA SER A 238 -15.34 7.17 25.77
C SER A 238 -14.18 8.16 25.93
N LYS A 239 -12.97 7.83 25.46
CA LYS A 239 -11.76 8.63 25.76
C LYS A 239 -11.38 9.58 24.63
N GLY A 240 -10.76 10.70 25.02
CA GLY A 240 -10.41 11.80 24.11
C GLY A 240 -11.36 12.99 24.24
N ILE A 241 -11.02 14.08 23.57
CA ILE A 241 -11.77 15.34 23.60
C ILE A 241 -12.73 15.37 22.40
N PRO A 242 -14.04 15.62 22.57
CA PRO A 242 -14.98 15.76 21.45
C PRO A 242 -14.55 16.87 20.48
N GLN A 243 -14.69 16.63 19.18
CA GLN A 243 -14.40 17.61 18.12
C GLN A 243 -15.49 17.55 17.03
N PRO A 244 -16.11 18.68 16.64
CA PRO A 244 -17.00 18.71 15.48
C PRO A 244 -16.19 18.50 14.18
N LEU A 245 -16.65 17.57 13.35
CA LEU A 245 -16.02 17.19 12.09
C LEU A 245 -17.00 17.31 10.91
N GLY A 246 -16.49 17.72 9.76
CA GLY A 246 -17.16 17.56 8.47
C GLY A 246 -16.68 16.30 7.75
N LEU A 247 -17.53 15.70 6.93
CA LEU A 247 -17.27 14.47 6.17
C LEU A 247 -17.51 14.70 4.68
N ASN A 248 -16.85 13.97 3.79
CA ASN A 248 -17.23 13.97 2.36
C ASN A 248 -18.42 13.02 2.04
N LEU A 249 -19.37 12.93 2.96
CA LEU A 249 -20.63 12.21 2.80
C LEU A 249 -21.78 13.21 2.85
N VAL A 250 -22.75 13.03 1.97
CA VAL A 250 -23.99 13.81 1.92
C VAL A 250 -25.12 12.86 2.30
N LYS A 251 -26.01 13.28 3.21
CA LYS A 251 -27.11 12.42 3.67
C LYS A 251 -28.08 12.16 2.52
N ILE A 252 -28.63 10.95 2.48
CA ILE A 252 -29.79 10.64 1.64
C ILE A 252 -30.98 10.38 2.55
N HIS A 253 -32.02 11.18 2.37
CA HIS A 253 -33.35 10.98 2.94
C HIS A 253 -34.19 10.16 1.97
N CYS A 254 -34.91 9.16 2.51
CA CYS A 254 -35.84 8.32 1.77
C CYS A 254 -37.26 8.76 2.13
N GLN A 255 -38.04 9.21 1.14
CA GLN A 255 -39.43 9.63 1.31
C GLN A 255 -40.43 8.46 1.20
N ASN A 256 -40.09 7.42 0.44
CA ASN A 256 -40.90 6.22 0.32
C ASN A 256 -40.85 5.42 1.63
N GLU A 257 -41.96 4.82 2.05
CA GLU A 257 -41.99 3.93 3.22
C GLU A 257 -41.23 2.61 2.97
N ALA A 258 -41.29 2.11 1.73
CA ALA A 258 -40.69 0.84 1.32
C ALA A 258 -40.25 0.85 -0.15
N VAL A 259 -39.43 -0.13 -0.51
CA VAL A 259 -39.18 -0.56 -1.90
C VAL A 259 -39.75 -1.98 -2.05
N TYR A 260 -40.53 -2.21 -3.09
CA TYR A 260 -41.25 -3.46 -3.29
C TYR A 260 -40.49 -4.33 -4.30
N GLN A 261 -40.10 -5.53 -3.88
CA GLN A 261 -39.43 -6.53 -4.71
C GLN A 261 -40.46 -7.52 -5.27
N TYR A 262 -40.41 -7.74 -6.57
CA TYR A 262 -41.24 -8.67 -7.33
C TYR A 262 -40.37 -9.66 -8.11
N HIS A 263 -40.84 -10.90 -8.24
CA HIS A 263 -40.35 -11.82 -9.25
C HIS A 263 -41.15 -11.63 -10.55
N VAL A 264 -40.46 -11.71 -11.69
CA VAL A 264 -41.05 -11.54 -13.02
C VAL A 264 -40.75 -12.79 -13.86
N THR A 265 -41.80 -13.52 -14.21
CA THR A 265 -41.72 -14.69 -15.10
C THR A 265 -42.30 -14.36 -16.47
N PHE A 266 -41.82 -15.05 -17.50
CA PHE A 266 -42.22 -14.87 -18.91
C PHE A 266 -42.62 -16.24 -19.46
N SER A 267 -43.84 -16.38 -19.97
CA SER A 267 -44.36 -17.63 -20.53
C SER A 267 -45.01 -17.38 -21.91
N PRO A 268 -44.54 -18.02 -22.99
CA PRO A 268 -43.35 -18.87 -23.09
C PRO A 268 -42.04 -18.16 -22.72
N ASN A 269 -41.04 -18.92 -22.24
CA ASN A 269 -39.76 -18.38 -21.78
C ASN A 269 -39.08 -17.51 -22.86
N VAL A 270 -38.51 -16.38 -22.43
CA VAL A 270 -37.74 -15.44 -23.25
C VAL A 270 -36.33 -15.40 -22.69
N GLU A 271 -35.35 -16.03 -23.35
CA GLU A 271 -33.97 -16.07 -22.81
C GLU A 271 -33.23 -14.74 -22.93
N CYS A 272 -33.47 -13.99 -24.00
CA CYS A 272 -32.82 -12.71 -24.25
C CYS A 272 -33.25 -11.65 -23.21
N LYS A 273 -32.35 -11.35 -22.27
CA LYS A 273 -32.54 -10.33 -21.22
C LYS A 273 -32.97 -8.97 -21.79
N SER A 274 -32.38 -8.51 -22.90
CA SER A 274 -32.83 -7.25 -23.53
C SER A 274 -34.26 -7.29 -24.07
N MET A 275 -34.78 -8.45 -24.50
CA MET A 275 -36.19 -8.58 -24.87
C MET A 275 -37.11 -8.50 -23.63
N ARG A 276 -36.75 -9.17 -22.52
CA ARG A 276 -37.48 -9.04 -21.24
C ARG A 276 -37.58 -7.58 -20.79
N PHE A 277 -36.50 -6.83 -20.89
CA PHE A 277 -36.46 -5.40 -20.55
C PHE A 277 -37.34 -4.55 -21.48
N GLY A 278 -37.36 -4.85 -22.78
CA GLY A 278 -38.24 -4.18 -23.74
C GLY A 278 -39.71 -4.44 -23.43
N MET A 279 -40.10 -5.71 -23.34
CA MET A 279 -41.47 -6.14 -23.01
C MET A 279 -41.98 -5.52 -21.70
N LEU A 280 -41.17 -5.51 -20.64
CA LEU A 280 -41.56 -4.91 -19.36
C LEU A 280 -41.68 -3.38 -19.45
N LYS A 281 -40.80 -2.72 -20.22
CA LYS A 281 -40.87 -1.27 -20.48
C LYS A 281 -42.13 -0.88 -21.26
N ASP A 282 -42.60 -1.73 -22.16
CA ASP A 282 -43.82 -1.49 -22.94
C ASP A 282 -45.08 -1.48 -22.03
N HIS A 283 -44.99 -1.95 -20.79
CA HIS A 283 -46.05 -1.89 -19.76
C HIS A 283 -45.83 -0.84 -18.65
N ARG A 284 -45.13 0.27 -18.98
CA ARG A 284 -44.81 1.38 -18.04
C ARG A 284 -46.03 1.96 -17.30
N SER A 285 -47.23 1.89 -17.89
CA SER A 285 -48.49 2.32 -17.26
C SER A 285 -48.87 1.49 -16.02
N VAL A 286 -48.40 0.25 -15.91
CA VAL A 286 -48.70 -0.66 -14.79
C VAL A 286 -47.51 -0.80 -13.84
N THR A 287 -46.28 -0.86 -14.37
CA THR A 287 -45.07 -0.91 -13.52
C THR A 287 -44.71 0.45 -12.92
N GLY A 288 -45.37 1.53 -13.35
CA GLY A 288 -45.00 2.90 -13.02
C GLY A 288 -43.82 3.43 -13.86
N ASP A 289 -43.61 4.73 -13.73
CA ASP A 289 -42.69 5.51 -14.56
C ASP A 289 -41.20 5.13 -14.39
N VAL A 290 -40.86 4.53 -13.24
CA VAL A 290 -39.49 4.20 -12.82
C VAL A 290 -39.43 2.80 -12.22
N THR A 291 -38.48 2.01 -12.73
CA THR A 291 -38.26 0.61 -12.35
C THR A 291 -36.77 0.30 -12.26
N ALA A 292 -36.40 -0.66 -11.42
CA ALA A 292 -35.10 -1.32 -11.47
C ALA A 292 -35.32 -2.82 -11.69
N PHE A 293 -35.01 -3.29 -12.90
CA PHE A 293 -35.21 -4.67 -13.33
C PHE A 293 -33.86 -5.30 -13.68
N ASP A 294 -33.66 -6.57 -13.32
CA ASP A 294 -32.44 -7.32 -13.66
C ASP A 294 -32.66 -8.43 -14.71
N GLY A 295 -33.91 -8.68 -15.13
CA GLY A 295 -34.29 -9.78 -16.02
C GLY A 295 -35.12 -10.88 -15.36
N ALA A 296 -35.16 -10.94 -14.02
CA ALA A 296 -35.99 -11.88 -13.26
C ALA A 296 -36.54 -11.27 -11.95
N ILE A 297 -35.88 -10.25 -11.39
CA ILE A 297 -36.31 -9.49 -10.21
C ILE A 297 -36.55 -8.04 -10.62
N LEU A 298 -37.68 -7.50 -10.19
CA LEU A 298 -38.15 -6.14 -10.40
C LEU A 298 -38.31 -5.43 -9.05
N TYR A 299 -37.69 -4.27 -8.89
CA TYR A 299 -37.89 -3.37 -7.75
C TYR A 299 -38.68 -2.15 -8.21
N LEU A 300 -39.74 -1.82 -7.45
CA LEU A 300 -40.59 -0.65 -7.65
C LEU A 300 -40.61 0.24 -6.39
N PRO A 301 -40.74 1.56 -6.54
CA PRO A 301 -41.06 2.46 -5.42
C PRO A 301 -42.54 2.39 -5.00
N ILE A 302 -43.41 1.82 -5.86
CA ILE A 302 -44.86 1.72 -5.65
C ILE A 302 -45.29 0.27 -5.39
N ARG A 303 -46.38 0.09 -4.63
CA ARG A 303 -46.99 -1.22 -4.38
C ARG A 303 -48.05 -1.55 -5.42
N LEU A 304 -47.83 -2.61 -6.20
CA LEU A 304 -48.89 -3.27 -6.98
C LEU A 304 -49.87 -3.97 -6.02
N GLN A 305 -51.18 -3.78 -6.22
CA GLN A 305 -52.21 -4.24 -5.27
C GLN A 305 -52.39 -5.77 -5.25
N GLN A 306 -52.18 -6.45 -6.37
CA GLN A 306 -52.30 -7.90 -6.52
C GLN A 306 -51.21 -8.44 -7.46
N ALA A 307 -51.13 -9.76 -7.63
CA ALA A 307 -50.33 -10.35 -8.70
C ALA A 307 -50.83 -9.86 -10.08
N VAL A 308 -49.92 -9.39 -10.91
CA VAL A 308 -50.25 -8.79 -12.21
C VAL A 308 -49.83 -9.72 -13.33
N GLU A 309 -50.77 -10.06 -14.22
CA GLU A 309 -50.48 -10.72 -15.48
C GLU A 309 -50.62 -9.72 -16.63
N LEU A 310 -49.57 -9.60 -17.45
CA LEU A 310 -49.49 -8.68 -18.59
C LEU A 310 -49.26 -9.49 -19.87
N LYS A 311 -49.86 -9.05 -20.98
CA LYS A 311 -49.66 -9.66 -22.31
C LYS A 311 -48.78 -8.77 -23.18
N SER A 312 -47.67 -9.30 -23.66
CA SER A 312 -46.69 -8.60 -24.49
C SER A 312 -46.35 -9.43 -25.73
N GLN A 313 -46.18 -8.83 -26.90
CA GLN A 313 -45.79 -9.57 -28.11
C GLN A 313 -44.27 -9.61 -28.30
N ARG A 314 -43.74 -10.79 -28.64
CA ARG A 314 -42.31 -10.98 -28.88
C ARG A 314 -41.94 -10.52 -30.29
N LYS A 315 -41.15 -9.44 -30.37
CA LYS A 315 -40.76 -8.73 -31.60
C LYS A 315 -39.88 -9.54 -32.58
N THR A 316 -39.57 -10.82 -32.30
CA THR A 316 -38.84 -11.72 -33.21
C THR A 316 -39.72 -12.70 -33.98
N ASP A 317 -40.88 -13.07 -33.43
CA ASP A 317 -41.72 -14.15 -33.96
C ASP A 317 -43.23 -13.90 -33.80
N GLY A 318 -43.63 -12.78 -33.19
CA GLY A 318 -45.03 -12.39 -32.97
C GLY A 318 -45.69 -13.09 -31.77
N THR A 319 -45.02 -14.05 -31.11
CA THR A 319 -45.63 -14.86 -30.04
C THR A 319 -46.12 -13.99 -28.89
N GLU A 320 -47.36 -14.23 -28.43
CA GLU A 320 -47.87 -13.61 -27.21
C GLU A 320 -47.17 -14.21 -25.97
N ILE A 321 -46.58 -13.35 -25.15
CA ILE A 321 -45.88 -13.69 -23.92
C ILE A 321 -46.68 -13.14 -22.75
N THR A 322 -47.15 -14.04 -21.88
CA THR A 322 -47.69 -13.69 -20.57
C THR A 322 -46.53 -13.41 -19.61
N ILE A 323 -46.47 -12.19 -19.09
CA ILE A 323 -45.54 -11.76 -18.06
C ILE A 323 -46.28 -11.78 -16.73
N LYS A 324 -45.85 -12.60 -15.77
CA LYS A 324 -46.44 -12.62 -14.42
C LYS A 324 -45.52 -11.92 -13.43
N ILE A 325 -46.04 -10.91 -12.73
CA ILE A 325 -45.34 -10.12 -11.72
C ILE A 325 -45.94 -10.47 -10.34
N GLN A 326 -45.14 -11.07 -9.47
CA GLN A 326 -45.55 -11.54 -8.14
C GLN A 326 -44.68 -10.90 -7.07
N MET A 327 -45.27 -10.33 -6.01
CA MET A 327 -44.50 -9.69 -4.93
C MET A 327 -43.78 -10.77 -4.10
N THR A 328 -42.48 -10.58 -3.86
CA THR A 328 -41.68 -11.53 -3.06
C THR A 328 -41.28 -10.97 -1.71
N LYS A 329 -40.86 -9.70 -1.64
CA LYS A 329 -40.38 -9.06 -0.40
C LYS A 329 -40.70 -7.57 -0.37
N ILE A 330 -41.04 -7.07 0.81
CA ILE A 330 -41.10 -5.63 1.10
C ILE A 330 -39.75 -5.27 1.75
N LEU A 331 -39.05 -4.27 1.20
CA LEU A 331 -37.73 -3.87 1.65
C LEU A 331 -37.76 -2.47 2.26
N GLU A 332 -37.02 -2.28 3.35
CA GLU A 332 -36.66 -0.94 3.84
C GLU A 332 -35.94 -0.16 2.73
N PRO A 333 -36.26 1.12 2.47
CA PRO A 333 -35.61 1.88 1.39
C PRO A 333 -34.09 1.94 1.56
N SER A 334 -33.57 2.07 2.79
CA SER A 334 -32.12 2.12 3.02
C SER A 334 -31.42 0.75 2.90
N SER A 335 -32.15 -0.34 2.62
CA SER A 335 -31.63 -1.71 2.54
C SER A 335 -30.45 -1.86 1.60
N ASP A 336 -29.51 -2.71 1.99
CA ASP A 336 -28.29 -3.01 1.23
C ASP A 336 -28.57 -3.67 -0.13
N LEU A 337 -29.76 -4.29 -0.28
CA LEU A 337 -30.28 -4.78 -1.56
C LEU A 337 -30.64 -3.65 -2.56
N CYS A 338 -30.93 -2.45 -2.07
CA CYS A 338 -31.29 -1.29 -2.90
C CYS A 338 -30.05 -0.52 -3.41
N ILE A 339 -28.95 -0.56 -2.65
CA ILE A 339 -27.69 0.15 -2.96
C ILE A 339 -27.18 -0.09 -4.40
N PRO A 340 -27.18 -1.32 -4.97
CA PRO A 340 -26.68 -1.56 -6.32
C PRO A 340 -27.46 -0.79 -7.39
N PHE A 341 -28.79 -0.70 -7.27
CA PHE A 341 -29.61 0.02 -8.24
C PHE A 341 -29.63 1.53 -7.97
N TYR A 342 -29.57 1.99 -6.72
CA TYR A 342 -29.35 3.41 -6.41
C TYR A 342 -28.03 3.93 -7.00
N ASN A 343 -26.96 3.11 -7.00
CA ASN A 343 -25.72 3.45 -7.71
C ASN A 343 -25.85 3.43 -9.25
N VAL A 344 -26.89 2.82 -9.83
CA VAL A 344 -27.23 2.93 -11.25
C VAL A 344 -28.05 4.19 -11.52
N VAL A 345 -28.98 4.54 -10.64
CA VAL A 345 -29.72 5.83 -10.66
C VAL A 345 -28.72 6.99 -10.64
N PHE A 346 -27.79 7.01 -9.68
CA PHE A 346 -26.78 8.07 -9.59
C PHE A 346 -25.86 8.15 -10.83
N ARG A 347 -25.58 7.03 -11.53
CA ARG A 347 -24.87 7.06 -12.83
C ARG A 347 -25.68 7.77 -13.91
N ARG A 348 -27.02 7.68 -13.90
CA ARG A 348 -27.90 8.43 -14.82
C ARG A 348 -27.90 9.92 -14.47
N VAL A 349 -28.01 10.27 -13.19
CA VAL A 349 -27.89 11.65 -12.68
C VAL A 349 -26.60 12.30 -13.19
N MET A 350 -25.45 11.64 -12.99
CA MET A 350 -24.16 12.15 -13.47
C MET A 350 -24.10 12.27 -15.01
N LYS A 351 -24.73 11.35 -15.76
CA LYS A 351 -24.84 11.46 -17.23
C LYS A 351 -25.73 12.64 -17.67
N LEU A 352 -26.78 12.98 -16.91
CA LEU A 352 -27.65 14.15 -17.16
C LEU A 352 -26.95 15.48 -16.85
N LEU A 353 -25.84 15.45 -16.10
CA LEU A 353 -24.88 16.54 -15.92
C LEU A 353 -23.73 16.52 -16.95
N ASP A 354 -23.89 15.76 -18.04
CA ASP A 354 -22.91 15.43 -19.10
C ASP A 354 -21.55 14.86 -18.63
N MET A 355 -21.45 14.41 -17.38
CA MET A 355 -20.22 13.84 -16.83
C MET A 355 -19.91 12.49 -17.48
N LYS A 356 -18.69 12.32 -18.01
CA LYS A 356 -18.26 11.08 -18.68
C LYS A 356 -17.72 10.08 -17.66
N LEU A 357 -18.22 8.84 -17.69
CA LEU A 357 -17.76 7.76 -16.81
C LEU A 357 -16.43 7.19 -17.32
N VAL A 358 -15.35 7.30 -16.53
CA VAL A 358 -14.04 6.69 -16.83
C VAL A 358 -13.68 5.71 -15.72
N GLY A 359 -13.78 4.41 -16.01
CA GLY A 359 -13.58 3.34 -15.04
C GLY A 359 -14.72 3.26 -14.03
N ARG A 360 -14.54 3.86 -12.84
CA ARG A 360 -15.55 3.93 -11.77
C ARG A 360 -15.96 5.35 -11.37
N ASN A 361 -15.31 6.36 -11.95
CA ASN A 361 -15.44 7.76 -11.55
C ASN A 361 -15.96 8.61 -12.72
N PHE A 362 -16.56 9.75 -12.43
CA PHE A 362 -17.17 10.64 -13.40
C PHE A 362 -16.29 11.88 -13.59
N TYR A 363 -16.01 12.28 -14.83
CA TYR A 363 -15.17 13.43 -15.14
C TYR A 363 -15.85 14.37 -16.13
N ASP A 364 -15.46 15.64 -16.08
CA ASP A 364 -15.92 16.70 -16.97
C ASP A 364 -14.77 17.09 -17.93
N PRO A 365 -14.81 16.67 -19.21
CA PRO A 365 -13.81 17.06 -20.21
C PRO A 365 -13.94 18.52 -20.67
N SER A 366 -15.10 19.16 -20.48
CA SER A 366 -15.30 20.55 -20.88
C SER A 366 -14.60 21.53 -19.93
N SER A 367 -14.54 21.17 -18.65
CA SER A 367 -13.80 21.89 -17.60
C SER A 367 -12.31 21.48 -17.51
N ALA A 368 -11.69 21.01 -18.60
CA ALA A 368 -10.32 20.49 -18.59
C ALA A 368 -9.26 21.59 -18.38
N MET A 369 -8.42 21.43 -17.35
CA MET A 369 -7.26 22.31 -17.12
C MET A 369 -6.05 21.81 -17.92
N ILE A 370 -5.38 22.69 -18.67
CA ILE A 370 -4.23 22.34 -19.53
C ILE A 370 -2.90 22.82 -18.91
N LEU A 371 -2.03 21.88 -18.54
CA LEU A 371 -0.64 22.15 -18.16
C LEU A 371 0.25 22.13 -19.42
N GLN A 372 0.25 23.24 -20.17
CA GLN A 372 0.96 23.36 -21.46
C GLN A 372 2.43 22.94 -21.38
N HIS A 373 3.17 23.45 -20.38
CA HIS A 373 4.58 23.14 -20.11
C HIS A 373 4.88 21.63 -19.96
N HIS A 374 3.88 20.83 -19.59
CA HIS A 374 4.02 19.39 -19.32
C HIS A 374 3.25 18.52 -20.32
N ARG A 375 2.61 19.13 -21.35
CA ARG A 375 1.70 18.46 -22.32
C ARG A 375 0.62 17.60 -21.67
N LEU A 376 0.03 18.06 -20.56
CA LEU A 376 -1.04 17.34 -19.85
C LEU A 376 -2.36 18.10 -19.84
N GLN A 377 -3.45 17.35 -19.87
CA GLN A 377 -4.77 17.76 -19.41
C GLN A 377 -5.10 17.14 -18.06
N ILE A 378 -5.81 17.89 -17.23
CA ILE A 378 -6.41 17.44 -15.98
C ILE A 378 -7.93 17.66 -16.09
N TRP A 379 -8.68 16.58 -16.25
CA TRP A 379 -10.15 16.65 -16.21
C TRP A 379 -10.60 16.58 -14.73
N PRO A 380 -11.32 17.58 -14.21
CA PRO A 380 -11.92 17.52 -12.89
C PRO A 380 -13.09 16.53 -12.86
N GLY A 381 -13.49 16.08 -11.68
CA GLY A 381 -14.49 15.03 -11.55
C GLY A 381 -14.71 14.55 -10.12
N TYR A 382 -15.49 13.48 -10.01
CA TYR A 382 -15.97 12.93 -8.74
C TYR A 382 -15.90 11.40 -8.75
N ALA A 383 -15.31 10.84 -7.70
CA ALA A 383 -15.47 9.44 -7.33
C ALA A 383 -16.67 9.37 -6.37
N ALA A 384 -17.80 8.83 -6.83
CA ALA A 384 -19.06 8.89 -6.08
C ALA A 384 -19.70 7.50 -5.97
N SER A 385 -20.20 7.16 -4.78
CA SER A 385 -20.91 5.92 -4.49
C SER A 385 -21.96 6.12 -3.40
N ILE A 386 -23.19 5.66 -3.62
CA ILE A 386 -24.20 5.56 -2.57
C ILE A 386 -23.86 4.33 -1.70
N ARG A 387 -23.94 4.48 -0.37
CA ARG A 387 -23.64 3.45 0.62
C ARG A 387 -24.58 3.55 1.82
N ARG A 388 -24.75 2.44 2.54
CA ARG A 388 -25.37 2.39 3.87
C ARG A 388 -24.27 2.25 4.92
N THR A 389 -24.45 2.92 6.04
CA THR A 389 -23.58 2.88 7.23
C THR A 389 -24.47 2.87 8.48
N ASP A 390 -23.90 2.87 9.68
CA ASP A 390 -24.67 2.93 10.94
C ASP A 390 -25.69 4.09 10.91
N GLY A 391 -25.28 5.28 10.48
CA GLY A 391 -26.12 6.48 10.30
C GLY A 391 -27.13 6.43 9.14
N GLY A 392 -27.30 5.29 8.48
CA GLY A 392 -28.26 5.07 7.39
C GLY A 392 -27.66 5.27 5.99
N LEU A 393 -28.48 5.73 5.04
CA LEU A 393 -28.06 5.94 3.65
C LEU A 393 -27.31 7.27 3.46
N PHE A 394 -26.23 7.24 2.67
CA PHE A 394 -25.39 8.39 2.31
C PHE A 394 -24.85 8.28 0.88
N LEU A 395 -24.63 9.44 0.24
CA LEU A 395 -23.76 9.59 -0.93
C LEU A 395 -22.35 9.91 -0.45
N LEU A 396 -21.41 8.96 -0.57
CA LEU A 396 -19.98 9.23 -0.43
C LEU A 396 -19.46 9.80 -1.75
N ALA A 397 -18.94 11.03 -1.73
CA ALA A 397 -18.39 11.70 -2.91
C ALA A 397 -16.99 12.28 -2.62
N ASP A 398 -16.04 12.05 -3.49
CA ASP A 398 -14.65 12.50 -3.35
C ASP A 398 -14.16 13.16 -4.65
N ILE A 399 -13.39 14.23 -4.56
CA ILE A 399 -12.94 14.97 -5.75
C ILE A 399 -11.83 14.18 -6.45
N SER A 400 -12.04 13.86 -7.72
CA SER A 400 -11.14 13.04 -8.52
C SER A 400 -10.64 13.80 -9.73
N HIS A 401 -9.35 13.65 -10.03
CA HIS A 401 -8.71 14.30 -11.18
C HIS A 401 -8.18 13.23 -12.14
N LYS A 402 -8.62 13.26 -13.40
CA LYS A 402 -8.12 12.36 -14.46
C LYS A 402 -7.04 13.08 -15.26
N VAL A 403 -5.79 12.64 -15.11
CA VAL A 403 -4.67 13.12 -15.92
C VAL A 403 -4.68 12.39 -17.27
N ILE A 404 -4.61 13.15 -18.36
CA ILE A 404 -4.50 12.70 -19.75
C ILE A 404 -3.31 13.41 -20.40
N ARG A 405 -2.62 12.75 -21.34
CA ARG A 405 -1.50 13.34 -22.09
C ARG A 405 -2.00 13.90 -23.41
N ASN A 406 -1.44 15.03 -23.83
CA ASN A 406 -1.76 15.65 -25.11
C ASN A 406 -1.04 14.98 -26.29
N ASP A 407 0.04 14.24 -26.03
CA ASP A 407 0.69 13.40 -27.05
C ASP A 407 -0.21 12.18 -27.36
N SER A 408 -0.55 11.98 -28.63
CA SER A 408 -1.25 10.79 -29.11
C SER A 408 -0.36 9.55 -29.03
N VAL A 409 -0.92 8.34 -29.15
CA VAL A 409 -0.10 7.13 -29.28
C VAL A 409 0.68 7.14 -30.60
N LEU A 410 0.20 7.81 -31.66
CA LEU A 410 0.98 8.03 -32.88
C LEU A 410 2.21 8.91 -32.61
N ASP A 411 2.06 10.00 -31.85
CA ASP A 411 3.20 10.85 -31.46
C ASP A 411 4.20 10.08 -30.60
N VAL A 412 3.71 9.25 -29.68
CA VAL A 412 4.57 8.36 -28.88
C VAL A 412 5.36 7.41 -29.79
N ILE A 413 4.72 6.78 -30.80
CA ILE A 413 5.39 5.90 -31.78
C ILE A 413 6.44 6.68 -32.60
N LYS A 414 6.08 7.85 -33.15
CA LYS A 414 7.00 8.74 -33.88
C LYS A 414 8.21 9.13 -33.01
N ASN A 415 8.02 9.39 -31.71
CA ASN A 415 9.08 9.68 -30.73
C ASN A 415 10.01 8.49 -30.40
N TYR A 416 9.68 7.25 -30.78
CA TYR A 416 10.60 6.11 -30.72
C TYR A 416 11.46 5.95 -31.99
N GLY A 417 11.39 6.90 -32.93
CA GLY A 417 12.17 6.88 -34.18
C GLY A 417 11.52 6.05 -35.29
N VAL A 418 10.25 5.67 -35.14
CA VAL A 418 9.51 4.97 -36.20
C VAL A 418 8.97 6.00 -37.20
N ALA A 419 9.41 5.91 -38.45
CA ALA A 419 8.81 6.68 -39.55
C ALA A 419 7.41 6.11 -39.89
N VAL A 420 6.36 6.83 -39.49
CA VAL A 420 4.95 6.45 -39.69
C VAL A 420 4.19 7.64 -40.27
N LYS A 421 3.61 7.49 -41.47
CA LYS A 421 2.59 8.43 -41.99
C LYS A 421 1.24 8.13 -41.35
N GLU A 422 0.30 9.08 -41.34
CA GLU A 422 -1.05 8.83 -40.82
C GLU A 422 -1.75 7.65 -41.52
N GLU A 423 -1.66 7.53 -42.84
CA GLU A 423 -2.25 6.40 -43.59
C GLU A 423 -1.55 5.05 -43.31
N ASP A 424 -0.27 5.07 -42.96
CA ASP A 424 0.57 3.89 -42.71
C ASP A 424 0.53 3.42 -41.23
N GLN A 425 -0.34 3.98 -40.38
CA GLN A 425 -0.25 3.77 -38.92
C GLN A 425 -0.76 2.39 -38.47
N PRO A 426 -0.07 1.73 -37.52
CA PRO A 426 -0.51 0.44 -36.97
C PRO A 426 -1.78 0.60 -36.12
N LEU A 427 -2.65 -0.41 -36.06
CA LEU A 427 -3.87 -0.34 -35.24
C LEU A 427 -3.67 -0.94 -33.85
N LEU A 428 -4.15 -0.25 -32.80
CA LEU A 428 -4.14 -0.75 -31.43
C LEU A 428 -5.30 -1.72 -31.23
N ILE A 429 -5.02 -2.94 -30.76
CA ILE A 429 -6.05 -3.95 -30.52
C ILE A 429 -6.53 -3.86 -29.06
N HIS A 430 -7.74 -3.34 -28.84
CA HIS A 430 -8.43 -3.48 -27.56
C HIS A 430 -9.33 -4.72 -27.57
N ARG A 431 -9.12 -5.61 -26.61
CA ARG A 431 -9.96 -6.78 -26.35
C ARG A 431 -10.79 -6.52 -25.09
N PRO A 432 -12.12 -6.31 -25.20
CA PRO A 432 -12.97 -6.16 -24.02
C PRO A 432 -12.92 -7.41 -23.14
N SER A 433 -12.92 -7.23 -21.82
CA SER A 433 -13.10 -8.34 -20.88
C SER A 433 -14.40 -9.08 -21.18
N GLU A 434 -14.37 -10.42 -21.12
CA GLU A 434 -15.46 -11.28 -21.56
C GLU A 434 -16.80 -10.90 -20.91
N ARG A 435 -17.71 -10.37 -21.74
CA ARG A 435 -19.11 -10.19 -21.40
C ARG A 435 -19.92 -11.18 -22.21
N GLN A 436 -20.65 -12.05 -21.51
CA GLN A 436 -21.72 -12.82 -22.13
C GLN A 436 -22.72 -11.84 -22.74
N ASN A 437 -22.93 -11.93 -24.04
CA ASN A 437 -23.98 -11.20 -24.71
C ASN A 437 -25.28 -12.03 -24.69
N ASN A 438 -26.44 -11.43 -24.97
CA ASN A 438 -27.77 -12.01 -24.73
C ASN A 438 -28.16 -13.25 -25.59
N GLN A 439 -27.20 -13.98 -26.16
CA GLN A 439 -27.38 -15.16 -27.02
C GLN A 439 -26.36 -16.28 -26.71
N GLY A 440 -25.67 -16.24 -25.56
CA GLY A 440 -24.65 -17.22 -25.17
C GLY A 440 -23.33 -17.16 -25.96
N ARG A 441 -23.32 -16.61 -27.18
CA ARG A 441 -22.09 -16.33 -27.94
C ARG A 441 -21.19 -15.33 -27.20
N LEU A 442 -19.95 -15.76 -26.92
CA LEU A 442 -18.86 -14.91 -26.48
C LEU A 442 -18.56 -13.83 -27.53
N LEU A 443 -18.66 -12.55 -27.15
CA LEU A 443 -18.19 -11.45 -27.98
C LEU A 443 -16.65 -11.37 -27.95
N LYS A 444 -15.99 -12.25 -28.72
CA LYS A 444 -14.58 -12.09 -29.10
C LYS A 444 -14.43 -10.99 -30.18
N GLY A 445 -14.86 -9.77 -29.83
CA GLY A 445 -14.71 -8.59 -30.66
C GLY A 445 -13.36 -7.92 -30.41
N GLU A 446 -12.47 -7.96 -31.38
CA GLU A 446 -11.26 -7.12 -31.38
C GLU A 446 -11.65 -5.72 -31.85
N ILE A 447 -11.56 -4.73 -30.94
CA ILE A 447 -11.80 -3.32 -31.27
C ILE A 447 -10.46 -2.73 -31.71
N LEU A 448 -10.38 -2.31 -32.97
CA LEU A 448 -9.22 -1.65 -33.54
C LEU A 448 -9.33 -0.14 -33.31
N LEU A 449 -8.28 0.47 -32.76
CA LEU A 449 -8.21 1.91 -32.47
C LEU A 449 -7.02 2.54 -33.23
N LEU A 450 -7.24 3.70 -33.83
CA LEU A 450 -6.18 4.50 -34.47
C LEU A 450 -5.28 5.15 -33.39
N PRO A 451 -3.95 4.97 -33.43
CA PRO A 451 -3.00 5.63 -32.54
C PRO A 451 -3.13 7.16 -32.47
N GLU A 452 -3.46 7.83 -33.57
CA GLU A 452 -3.63 9.30 -33.62
C GLU A 452 -4.81 9.79 -32.75
N LEU A 453 -5.91 9.03 -32.72
CA LEU A 453 -7.11 9.31 -31.92
C LEU A 453 -7.04 8.72 -30.51
N SER A 454 -5.94 8.03 -30.19
CA SER A 454 -5.73 7.33 -28.93
C SER A 454 -4.79 8.11 -28.03
N PHE A 455 -5.26 8.56 -26.87
CA PHE A 455 -4.46 9.34 -25.91
C PHE A 455 -4.11 8.54 -24.66
N MET A 456 -2.84 8.57 -24.26
CA MET A 456 -2.40 7.88 -23.04
C MET A 456 -2.94 8.59 -21.80
N THR A 457 -3.47 7.84 -20.83
CA THR A 457 -3.90 8.39 -19.54
C THR A 457 -2.92 8.09 -18.41
N GLY A 458 -2.93 8.94 -17.38
CA GLY A 458 -2.03 8.82 -16.24
C GLY A 458 -0.62 9.36 -16.48
N ILE A 459 0.04 9.67 -15.36
CA ILE A 459 1.25 10.50 -15.31
C ILE A 459 2.45 9.78 -15.93
N PRO A 460 3.22 10.42 -16.86
CA PRO A 460 4.39 9.82 -17.48
C PRO A 460 5.46 9.40 -16.47
N GLU A 461 6.12 8.26 -16.68
CA GLU A 461 7.16 7.77 -15.74
C GLU A 461 8.37 8.72 -15.67
N LYS A 462 8.71 9.39 -16.79
CA LYS A 462 9.70 10.49 -16.81
C LYS A 462 9.30 11.62 -15.85
N MET A 463 8.03 12.05 -15.91
CA MET A 463 7.48 13.11 -15.06
C MET A 463 7.39 12.70 -13.58
N LYS A 464 7.15 11.42 -13.26
CA LYS A 464 7.17 10.94 -11.86
C LYS A 464 8.54 11.09 -11.20
N LYS A 465 9.62 11.14 -11.99
CA LYS A 465 11.01 11.33 -11.55
C LYS A 465 11.44 12.81 -11.54
N ASP A 466 10.67 13.71 -12.16
CA ASP A 466 10.88 15.15 -12.07
C ASP A 466 10.08 15.76 -10.91
N PHE A 467 10.80 16.25 -9.90
CA PHE A 467 10.23 16.91 -8.74
C PHE A 467 9.58 18.27 -9.06
N ARG A 468 9.97 18.96 -10.14
CA ARG A 468 9.34 20.23 -10.56
C ARG A 468 7.98 19.95 -11.19
N ALA A 469 7.95 19.19 -12.28
CA ALA A 469 6.71 18.83 -12.95
C ALA A 469 5.69 18.16 -11.98
N MET A 470 6.15 17.27 -11.11
CA MET A 470 5.30 16.62 -10.10
C MET A 470 4.79 17.60 -9.03
N LYS A 471 5.50 18.71 -8.74
CA LYS A 471 5.04 19.77 -7.83
C LYS A 471 3.95 20.60 -8.50
N ASP A 472 4.12 21.02 -9.75
CA ASP A 472 3.14 21.84 -10.48
C ASP A 472 1.81 21.09 -10.60
N LEU A 473 1.87 19.83 -11.04
CA LEU A 473 0.72 18.91 -11.10
C LEU A 473 0.10 18.66 -9.71
N THR A 474 0.93 18.60 -8.67
CA THR A 474 0.47 18.48 -7.28
C THR A 474 -0.34 19.68 -6.83
N GLN A 475 0.05 20.90 -7.20
CA GLN A 475 -0.64 22.12 -6.76
C GLN A 475 -2.05 22.24 -7.34
N GLN A 476 -2.30 21.68 -8.53
CA GLN A 476 -3.64 21.64 -9.13
C GLN A 476 -4.52 20.51 -8.57
N ILE A 477 -3.94 19.34 -8.25
CA ILE A 477 -4.70 18.15 -7.81
C ILE A 477 -4.97 18.13 -6.30
N ASN A 478 -4.10 18.73 -5.47
CA ASN A 478 -4.26 18.76 -4.01
C ASN A 478 -5.21 19.90 -3.57
N LEU A 479 -6.50 19.61 -3.48
CA LEU A 479 -7.44 20.53 -2.84
C LEU A 479 -7.26 20.55 -1.32
N SER A 480 -7.21 21.75 -0.73
CA SER A 480 -7.39 21.94 0.71
C SER A 480 -8.81 21.55 1.15
N PRO A 481 -9.06 21.28 2.45
CA PRO A 481 -10.39 20.95 2.96
C PRO A 481 -11.48 21.94 2.53
N LYS A 482 -11.21 23.25 2.58
CA LYS A 482 -12.13 24.31 2.12
C LYS A 482 -12.43 24.24 0.61
N GLN A 483 -11.42 23.99 -0.23
CA GLN A 483 -11.60 23.83 -1.68
C GLN A 483 -12.36 22.53 -2.03
N HIS A 484 -12.10 21.43 -1.30
CA HIS A 484 -12.78 20.15 -1.49
C HIS A 484 -14.27 20.25 -1.09
N HIS A 485 -14.57 20.86 0.06
CA HIS A 485 -15.93 21.23 0.46
C HIS A 485 -16.64 22.10 -0.59
N THR A 486 -15.97 23.15 -1.09
CA THR A 486 -16.54 24.03 -2.14
C THR A 486 -16.86 23.23 -3.41
N ALA A 487 -15.99 22.31 -3.82
CA ALA A 487 -16.21 21.46 -4.99
C ALA A 487 -17.36 20.45 -4.78
N LEU A 488 -17.57 19.95 -3.55
CA LEU A 488 -18.73 19.13 -3.20
C LEU A 488 -20.04 19.95 -3.24
N GLY A 489 -20.05 21.15 -2.67
CA GLY A 489 -21.21 22.06 -2.76
C GLY A 489 -21.57 22.39 -4.21
N ASN A 490 -20.57 22.59 -5.08
CA ASN A 490 -20.77 22.79 -6.51
C ASN A 490 -21.42 21.56 -7.20
N LEU A 491 -21.10 20.33 -6.80
CA LEU A 491 -21.79 19.14 -7.30
C LEU A 491 -23.25 19.10 -6.88
N LEU A 492 -23.54 19.36 -5.59
CA LEU A 492 -24.92 19.37 -5.08
C LEU A 492 -25.77 20.44 -5.75
N GLN A 493 -25.22 21.64 -5.96
CA GLN A 493 -25.87 22.68 -6.75
C GLN A 493 -26.08 22.28 -8.21
N LYS A 494 -25.11 21.61 -8.87
CA LYS A 494 -25.29 21.09 -10.23
C LYS A 494 -26.43 20.07 -10.32
N ILE A 495 -26.55 19.15 -9.34
CA ILE A 495 -27.65 18.17 -9.26
C ILE A 495 -28.99 18.89 -9.04
N SER A 496 -29.07 19.76 -8.04
CA SER A 496 -30.31 20.46 -7.65
C SER A 496 -30.86 21.39 -8.74
N LYS A 497 -29.98 22.11 -9.46
CA LYS A 497 -30.36 23.05 -10.54
C LYS A 497 -30.75 22.36 -11.86
N ASN A 498 -30.44 21.08 -12.04
CA ASN A 498 -30.81 20.33 -13.23
C ASN A 498 -32.05 19.48 -12.93
N GLU A 499 -33.24 19.96 -13.34
CA GLU A 499 -34.52 19.31 -13.06
C GLU A 499 -34.55 17.84 -13.47
N MET A 500 -33.99 17.49 -14.63
CA MET A 500 -33.95 16.10 -15.11
C MET A 500 -33.09 15.21 -14.19
N ALA A 501 -31.96 15.72 -13.73
CA ALA A 501 -31.05 15.01 -12.81
C ALA A 501 -31.65 14.88 -11.40
N ASN A 502 -32.32 15.92 -10.91
CA ASN A 502 -33.02 15.92 -9.62
C ASN A 502 -34.23 14.96 -9.63
N ASN A 503 -35.07 15.04 -10.67
CA ASN A 503 -36.26 14.20 -10.82
C ASN A 503 -35.91 12.71 -10.90
N GLU A 504 -34.78 12.32 -11.50
CA GLU A 504 -34.34 10.92 -11.55
C GLU A 504 -34.00 10.34 -10.16
N MET A 505 -33.66 11.19 -9.17
CA MET A 505 -33.53 10.81 -7.75
C MET A 505 -34.89 10.81 -7.03
N ILE A 506 -35.68 11.88 -7.19
CA ILE A 506 -36.98 12.07 -6.52
C ILE A 506 -37.97 10.96 -6.90
N ARG A 507 -37.95 10.45 -8.15
CA ARG A 507 -38.77 9.31 -8.58
C ARG A 507 -38.49 7.99 -7.84
N TRP A 508 -37.35 7.89 -7.15
CA TRP A 508 -37.01 6.79 -6.23
C TRP A 508 -37.25 7.13 -4.76
N GLY A 509 -37.87 8.27 -4.48
CA GLY A 509 -38.03 8.82 -3.13
C GLY A 509 -36.72 9.30 -2.51
N LEU A 510 -35.68 9.58 -3.30
CA LEU A 510 -34.36 9.95 -2.78
C LEU A 510 -34.15 11.47 -2.81
N CYS A 511 -33.95 12.06 -1.64
CA CYS A 511 -33.54 13.45 -1.48
C CYS A 511 -32.12 13.54 -0.91
N LEU A 512 -31.29 14.42 -1.46
CA LEU A 512 -29.94 14.71 -0.98
C LEU A 512 -29.96 15.94 -0.05
N ASP A 513 -29.14 15.92 0.99
CA ASP A 513 -28.80 17.13 1.76
C ASP A 513 -28.12 18.18 0.88
N THR A 514 -28.23 19.45 1.29
CA THR A 514 -27.66 20.61 0.60
C THR A 514 -26.19 20.90 0.97
N ASP A 515 -25.68 20.33 2.05
CA ASP A 515 -24.30 20.46 2.54
C ASP A 515 -23.70 19.10 2.91
N VAL A 516 -22.41 19.09 3.24
CA VAL A 516 -21.72 17.93 3.83
C VAL A 516 -22.25 17.55 5.20
N HIS A 517 -22.31 16.26 5.49
CA HIS A 517 -22.72 15.76 6.80
C HIS A 517 -21.68 16.12 7.87
N LYS A 518 -22.14 16.78 8.95
CA LYS A 518 -21.33 17.17 10.12
C LYS A 518 -21.62 16.21 11.28
N ILE A 519 -20.58 15.78 11.99
CA ILE A 519 -20.65 14.85 13.13
C ILE A 519 -19.78 15.33 14.29
N SER A 520 -19.87 14.68 15.46
CA SER A 520 -18.85 14.79 16.52
C SER A 520 -17.91 13.59 16.44
N GLY A 521 -16.60 13.80 16.40
CA GLY A 521 -15.57 12.77 16.63
C GLY A 521 -14.85 13.00 17.95
N ARG A 522 -13.76 12.26 18.22
CA ARG A 522 -12.93 12.44 19.43
C ARG A 522 -11.45 12.52 19.08
N VAL A 523 -10.70 13.45 19.69
CA VAL A 523 -9.23 13.49 19.60
C VAL A 523 -8.65 12.73 20.79
N LEU A 524 -7.95 11.62 20.53
CA LEU A 524 -7.22 10.87 21.55
C LEU A 524 -6.07 11.73 22.14
N PRO A 525 -5.75 11.59 23.44
CA PRO A 525 -4.64 12.31 24.04
C PRO A 525 -3.31 11.91 23.39
N MET A 526 -2.42 12.89 23.21
CA MET A 526 -1.06 12.65 22.72
C MET A 526 -0.28 11.75 23.66
N GLU A 527 0.51 10.85 23.10
CA GLU A 527 1.19 9.81 23.87
C GLU A 527 2.58 10.24 24.34
N ARG A 528 3.05 9.60 25.42
CA ARG A 528 4.41 9.80 25.95
C ARG A 528 5.39 8.94 25.17
N ILE A 529 6.47 9.56 24.68
CA ILE A 529 7.62 8.87 24.12
C ILE A 529 8.65 8.66 25.24
N ASN A 530 9.09 7.42 25.40
CA ASN A 530 10.09 7.03 26.39
C ASN A 530 11.43 6.74 25.69
N LEU A 531 12.50 7.32 26.22
CA LEU A 531 13.90 7.07 25.87
C LEU A 531 14.59 6.37 27.06
N ARG A 532 15.92 6.19 27.00
CA ARG A 532 16.63 5.39 28.02
C ARG A 532 16.59 5.99 29.43
N ASN A 533 16.75 7.30 29.54
CA ASN A 533 16.88 8.03 30.81
C ASN A 533 15.80 9.12 31.00
N SER A 534 14.89 9.24 30.05
CA SER A 534 14.05 10.44 29.85
C SER A 534 12.73 10.09 29.15
N SER A 535 11.74 10.98 29.27
CA SER A 535 10.48 10.85 28.52
C SER A 535 9.86 12.22 28.26
N PHE A 536 9.11 12.34 27.17
CA PHE A 536 8.46 13.58 26.75
C PHE A 536 7.08 13.31 26.13
N ILE A 537 6.21 14.32 26.14
CA ILE A 537 4.92 14.29 25.44
C ILE A 537 5.13 14.90 24.05
N THR A 538 4.55 14.29 23.01
CA THR A 538 4.74 14.75 21.63
C THR A 538 4.12 16.13 21.36
N SER A 539 4.85 17.00 20.66
CA SER A 539 4.36 18.30 20.19
C SER A 539 3.25 18.17 19.14
N GLN A 540 2.42 19.20 18.95
CA GLN A 540 1.31 19.19 17.97
C GLN A 540 1.77 18.94 16.52
N ASP A 541 3.00 19.35 16.17
CA ASP A 541 3.66 19.08 14.88
C ASP A 541 3.93 17.57 14.63
N LEU A 542 3.86 16.73 15.68
CA LEU A 542 4.23 15.31 15.70
C LEU A 542 5.54 14.99 14.99
N ASN A 543 6.57 15.74 15.39
CA ASN A 543 7.95 15.59 14.97
C ASN A 543 8.85 15.71 16.19
N TRP A 544 9.51 14.61 16.55
CA TRP A 544 10.40 14.49 17.70
C TRP A 544 11.86 14.18 17.29
N THR A 545 12.28 14.68 16.12
CA THR A 545 13.64 14.47 15.58
C THR A 545 14.73 15.04 16.50
N LYS A 546 14.49 16.15 17.20
CA LYS A 546 15.54 16.81 18.01
C LYS A 546 15.83 16.01 19.28
N GLU A 547 14.77 15.45 19.85
CA GLU A 547 14.71 14.76 21.12
C GLU A 547 15.49 13.43 21.00
N VAL A 548 15.10 12.58 20.04
CA VAL A 548 15.75 11.27 19.79
C VAL A 548 17.15 11.35 19.16
N THR A 549 17.68 12.55 18.94
CA THR A 549 19.05 12.76 18.44
C THR A 549 19.93 13.58 19.38
N ARG A 550 19.40 13.97 20.56
CA ARG A 550 20.13 14.63 21.65
C ARG A 550 20.27 13.76 22.89
N GLU A 551 19.39 12.76 23.03
CA GLU A 551 19.30 11.88 24.20
C GLU A 551 19.48 10.42 23.81
N ALA A 552 19.90 9.61 24.78
CA ALA A 552 20.25 8.22 24.54
C ALA A 552 19.03 7.35 24.16
N SER A 553 19.18 6.62 23.05
CA SER A 553 18.22 5.57 22.65
C SER A 553 18.13 4.47 23.71
N ILE A 554 16.95 3.85 23.87
CA ILE A 554 16.67 2.79 24.87
C ILE A 554 17.77 1.72 24.87
N LEU A 555 18.12 1.22 23.69
CA LEU A 555 19.23 0.29 23.48
C LEU A 555 20.06 0.73 22.27
N THR A 556 21.35 0.94 22.47
CA THR A 556 22.33 1.12 21.41
C THR A 556 23.19 -0.14 21.27
N VAL A 557 23.48 -0.55 20.04
CA VAL A 557 24.41 -1.64 19.77
C VAL A 557 25.78 -1.06 19.41
N PRO A 558 26.84 -1.31 20.20
CA PRO A 558 28.20 -0.90 19.85
C PRO A 558 28.66 -1.45 18.50
N MET A 559 29.25 -0.58 17.69
CA MET A 559 29.65 -0.85 16.30
C MET A 559 31.18 -0.83 16.23
N HIS A 560 31.77 -1.96 16.65
CA HIS A 560 33.22 -2.19 16.74
C HIS A 560 33.84 -2.60 15.40
N PHE A 561 33.16 -3.49 14.65
CA PHE A 561 33.67 -4.06 13.40
C PHE A 561 32.66 -3.83 12.27
N TRP A 562 32.96 -2.90 11.39
CA TRP A 562 32.14 -2.56 10.23
C TRP A 562 33.02 -2.06 9.09
N ALA A 563 32.54 -2.23 7.85
CA ALA A 563 33.26 -1.80 6.66
C ALA A 563 32.49 -0.74 5.88
N LEU A 564 33.24 0.23 5.35
CA LEU A 564 32.76 1.28 4.47
C LEU A 564 33.34 1.08 3.07
N PHE A 565 32.49 0.64 2.15
CA PHE A 565 32.81 0.44 0.74
C PHE A 565 32.42 1.70 -0.05
N TYR A 566 33.38 2.31 -0.76
CA TYR A 566 33.16 3.53 -1.54
C TYR A 566 34.03 3.51 -2.81
N PRO A 567 33.54 4.03 -3.95
CA PRO A 567 34.38 4.23 -5.13
C PRO A 567 35.36 5.38 -4.87
N LYS A 568 36.57 5.32 -5.45
CA LYS A 568 37.62 6.36 -5.29
C LYS A 568 37.10 7.80 -5.42
N ARG A 569 36.19 8.05 -6.37
CA ARG A 569 35.55 9.35 -6.63
C ARG A 569 34.55 9.84 -5.56
N ALA A 570 34.37 9.09 -4.47
CA ALA A 570 33.49 9.43 -3.36
C ALA A 570 34.23 9.45 -1.99
N VAL A 571 35.57 9.49 -2.01
CA VAL A 571 36.42 9.44 -0.80
C VAL A 571 36.14 10.60 0.17
N ASP A 572 35.87 11.80 -0.34
CA ASP A 572 35.62 12.97 0.50
C ASP A 572 34.24 12.88 1.16
N GLN A 573 33.20 12.44 0.44
CA GLN A 573 31.89 12.17 1.03
C GLN A 573 31.95 11.01 2.03
N ALA A 574 32.82 10.01 1.82
CA ALA A 574 33.06 8.95 2.79
C ALA A 574 33.67 9.49 4.10
N ARG A 575 34.70 10.36 4.00
CA ARG A 575 35.34 11.04 5.14
C ARG A 575 34.38 11.98 5.88
N GLU A 576 33.68 12.84 5.15
CA GLU A 576 32.65 13.73 5.69
C GLU A 576 31.55 12.96 6.44
N LEU A 577 31.06 11.86 5.86
CA LEU A 577 30.03 11.03 6.49
C LEU A 577 30.53 10.39 7.79
N VAL A 578 31.70 9.74 7.79
CA VAL A 578 32.23 9.07 8.99
C VAL A 578 32.47 10.09 10.11
N GLY A 579 33.20 11.17 9.82
CA GLY A 579 33.47 12.23 10.81
C GLY A 579 32.22 13.00 11.26
N MET A 580 31.08 12.87 10.56
CA MET A 580 29.78 13.35 11.03
C MET A 580 29.06 12.31 11.90
N LEU A 581 29.07 11.03 11.50
CA LEU A 581 28.48 9.93 12.28
C LEU A 581 29.14 9.80 13.65
N GLU A 582 30.48 9.89 13.74
CA GLU A 582 31.24 9.87 15.00
C GLU A 582 30.80 10.98 15.96
N LYS A 583 30.61 12.21 15.46
CA LYS A 583 30.14 13.36 16.27
C LYS A 583 28.70 13.20 16.78
N ILE A 584 27.87 12.45 16.07
CA ILE A 584 26.46 12.24 16.41
C ILE A 584 26.27 10.98 17.28
N ALA A 585 27.19 10.02 17.22
CA ALA A 585 27.12 8.77 17.97
C ALA A 585 27.10 8.97 19.49
N GLY A 586 27.92 9.92 19.99
CA GLY A 586 27.97 10.29 21.41
C GLY A 586 26.60 10.67 22.00
N PRO A 587 25.92 11.72 21.51
CA PRO A 587 24.58 12.12 21.98
C PRO A 587 23.50 11.04 21.91
N ILE A 588 23.55 10.16 20.90
CA ILE A 588 22.62 9.03 20.74
C ILE A 588 22.93 7.88 21.72
N GLY A 589 24.11 7.91 22.37
CA GLY A 589 24.60 6.88 23.29
C GLY A 589 25.19 5.66 22.58
N MET A 590 25.58 5.78 21.31
CA MET A 590 26.13 4.70 20.50
C MET A 590 27.65 4.78 20.45
N GLN A 591 28.33 3.68 20.78
CA GLN A 591 29.77 3.55 20.56
C GLN A 591 30.02 3.10 19.11
N MET A 592 30.90 3.81 18.39
CA MET A 592 31.29 3.47 17.03
C MET A 592 32.81 3.57 16.91
N SER A 593 33.45 2.49 16.46
CA SER A 593 34.87 2.46 16.12
C SER A 593 35.08 2.93 14.67
N PRO A 594 36.30 3.32 14.26
CA PRO A 594 36.58 3.63 12.86
C PRO A 594 36.26 2.44 11.92
N PRO A 595 35.75 2.68 10.70
CA PRO A 595 35.46 1.61 9.76
C PRO A 595 36.73 0.98 9.18
N ALA A 596 36.62 -0.26 8.70
CA ALA A 596 37.49 -0.76 7.64
C ALA A 596 37.20 0.02 6.35
N TRP A 597 38.16 0.84 5.91
CA TRP A 597 38.06 1.68 4.72
C TRP A 597 38.36 0.88 3.45
N ILE A 598 37.35 0.64 2.61
CA ILE A 598 37.49 -0.17 1.39
C ILE A 598 37.25 0.70 0.14
N GLU A 599 38.32 1.26 -0.41
CA GLU A 599 38.29 1.94 -1.71
C GLU A 599 38.06 0.93 -2.85
N LEU A 600 37.04 1.19 -3.67
CA LEU A 600 36.71 0.39 -4.85
C LEU A 600 37.32 1.01 -6.11
N LYS A 601 38.04 0.18 -6.87
CA LYS A 601 38.69 0.52 -8.15
C LYS A 601 37.73 1.08 -9.21
N ASP A 602 36.47 0.65 -9.19
CA ASP A 602 35.41 1.05 -10.11
C ASP A 602 34.04 0.82 -9.48
N ASP A 603 32.99 1.38 -10.09
CA ASP A 603 31.61 1.28 -9.62
C ASP A 603 30.88 0.00 -10.09
N ARG A 604 31.55 -1.02 -10.66
CA ARG A 604 30.87 -2.19 -11.25
C ARG A 604 30.28 -3.11 -10.18
N ILE A 605 29.16 -3.78 -10.49
CA ILE A 605 28.45 -4.64 -9.53
C ILE A 605 29.37 -5.76 -9.05
N GLU A 606 30.11 -6.36 -9.97
CA GLU A 606 31.05 -7.46 -9.74
C GLU A 606 32.18 -7.03 -8.79
N THR A 607 32.57 -5.75 -8.82
CA THR A 607 33.58 -5.17 -7.92
C THR A 607 33.03 -5.03 -6.51
N TYR A 608 31.85 -4.40 -6.30
CA TYR A 608 31.23 -4.33 -4.96
C TYR A 608 30.99 -5.73 -4.38
N ILE A 609 30.36 -6.63 -5.15
CA ILE A 609 29.97 -7.96 -4.67
C ILE A 609 31.18 -8.83 -4.34
N ARG A 610 32.24 -8.81 -5.17
CA ARG A 610 33.48 -9.56 -4.90
C ARG A 610 34.18 -9.03 -3.65
N THR A 611 34.36 -7.72 -3.53
CA THR A 611 35.11 -7.14 -2.41
C THR A 611 34.35 -7.27 -1.08
N ILE A 612 33.04 -7.06 -1.07
CA ILE A 612 32.20 -7.32 0.12
C ILE A 612 32.28 -8.81 0.51
N LYS A 613 32.10 -9.73 -0.44
CA LYS A 613 32.14 -11.18 -0.15
C LYS A 613 33.52 -11.64 0.34
N SER A 614 34.61 -11.08 -0.21
CA SER A 614 35.97 -11.36 0.25
C SER A 614 36.19 -10.88 1.69
N MET A 615 35.74 -9.67 2.02
CA MET A 615 35.91 -9.09 3.34
C MET A 615 35.09 -9.83 4.40
N LEU A 616 33.83 -10.18 4.10
CA LEU A 616 32.98 -11.02 4.96
C LEU A 616 33.50 -12.47 5.12
N GLY A 617 34.33 -12.95 4.19
CA GLY A 617 34.96 -14.27 4.26
C GLY A 617 36.25 -14.32 5.09
N VAL A 618 36.95 -13.19 5.23
CA VAL A 618 38.17 -13.06 6.05
C VAL A 618 37.83 -12.68 7.48
N GLU A 619 36.90 -11.74 7.67
CA GLU A 619 36.50 -11.26 9.00
C GLU A 619 35.12 -11.81 9.39
N GLY A 620 35.09 -12.96 10.07
CA GLY A 620 33.88 -13.54 10.66
C GLY A 620 33.25 -12.75 11.83
N LYS A 621 33.51 -11.44 11.92
CA LYS A 621 33.11 -10.53 13.01
C LYS A 621 32.35 -9.28 12.53
N VAL A 622 32.19 -9.08 11.22
CA VAL A 622 31.62 -7.85 10.65
C VAL A 622 30.14 -7.68 11.00
N GLN A 623 29.83 -6.60 11.71
CA GLN A 623 28.49 -6.31 12.22
C GLN A 623 27.60 -5.57 11.21
N MET A 624 28.21 -4.78 10.32
CA MET A 624 27.52 -3.91 9.36
C MET A 624 28.35 -3.71 8.08
N VAL A 625 27.69 -3.78 6.92
CA VAL A 625 28.23 -3.39 5.62
C VAL A 625 27.63 -2.04 5.19
N VAL A 626 28.44 -0.99 5.11
CA VAL A 626 28.03 0.33 4.62
C VAL A 626 28.58 0.55 3.21
N CYS A 627 27.73 0.92 2.26
CA CYS A 627 28.14 1.15 0.87
C CYS A 627 27.71 2.54 0.40
N ILE A 628 28.67 3.37 -0.02
CA ILE A 628 28.38 4.62 -0.74
C ILE A 628 28.32 4.30 -2.23
N ILE A 629 27.18 4.59 -2.86
CA ILE A 629 26.94 4.38 -4.30
C ILE A 629 26.75 5.71 -5.03
N THR A 630 27.15 5.76 -6.29
CA THR A 630 27.04 6.95 -7.14
C THR A 630 25.92 6.84 -8.17
N GLY A 631 25.04 7.83 -8.22
CA GLY A 631 23.87 7.83 -9.11
C GLY A 631 22.72 6.97 -8.60
N THR A 632 21.62 6.88 -9.35
CA THR A 632 20.44 6.05 -9.02
C THR A 632 20.62 4.66 -9.61
N ARG A 633 21.06 3.70 -8.79
CA ARG A 633 21.48 2.36 -9.21
C ARG A 633 20.78 1.26 -8.43
N ASP A 634 19.54 1.01 -8.83
CA ASP A 634 18.66 0.00 -8.23
C ASP A 634 19.17 -1.42 -8.51
N ASP A 635 19.91 -1.59 -9.61
CA ASP A 635 20.69 -2.79 -9.98
C ASP A 635 21.75 -3.13 -8.93
N LEU A 636 22.58 -2.15 -8.56
CA LEU A 636 23.64 -2.29 -7.59
C LEU A 636 23.09 -2.43 -6.16
N TYR A 637 22.08 -1.64 -5.81
CA TYR A 637 21.35 -1.78 -4.55
C TYR A 637 20.77 -3.19 -4.39
N GLY A 638 20.14 -3.72 -5.45
CA GLY A 638 19.58 -5.07 -5.46
C GLY A 638 20.63 -6.16 -5.31
N ALA A 639 21.76 -6.04 -6.00
CA ALA A 639 22.87 -6.98 -5.85
C ALA A 639 23.44 -6.99 -4.41
N ILE A 640 23.74 -5.80 -3.85
CA ILE A 640 24.26 -5.67 -2.48
C ILE A 640 23.25 -6.24 -1.47
N LYS A 641 21.96 -5.98 -1.65
CA LYS A 641 20.91 -6.53 -0.78
C LYS A 641 20.75 -8.04 -0.90
N LYS A 642 20.86 -8.63 -2.09
CA LYS A 642 20.87 -10.10 -2.26
C LYS A 642 22.07 -10.77 -1.58
N LEU A 643 23.27 -10.19 -1.71
CA LEU A 643 24.46 -10.67 -1.00
C LEU A 643 24.23 -10.62 0.52
N CYS A 644 23.97 -9.44 1.07
CA CYS A 644 23.89 -9.21 2.52
C CYS A 644 22.66 -9.83 3.21
N CYS A 645 21.54 -10.02 2.51
CA CYS A 645 20.30 -10.53 3.12
C CYS A 645 19.99 -12.00 2.81
N VAL A 646 20.66 -12.63 1.84
CA VAL A 646 20.38 -14.01 1.42
C VAL A 646 21.64 -14.90 1.44
N GLN A 647 22.78 -14.40 0.93
CA GLN A 647 23.99 -15.23 0.75
C GLN A 647 25.00 -15.14 1.90
N SER A 648 25.05 -14.01 2.60
CA SER A 648 26.02 -13.70 3.66
C SER A 648 25.35 -12.78 4.67
N PRO A 649 24.69 -13.33 5.72
CA PRO A 649 23.66 -12.63 6.50
C PRO A 649 24.22 -11.56 7.43
N VAL A 650 24.45 -10.36 6.89
CA VAL A 650 24.99 -9.20 7.60
C VAL A 650 24.12 -7.98 7.30
N PRO A 651 23.67 -7.20 8.31
CA PRO A 651 22.95 -5.96 8.08
C PRO A 651 23.69 -5.01 7.14
N SER A 652 22.96 -4.27 6.29
CA SER A 652 23.59 -3.35 5.34
C SER A 652 22.87 -2.01 5.15
N GLN A 653 23.68 -0.96 4.97
CA GLN A 653 23.26 0.41 4.77
C GLN A 653 23.84 0.93 3.44
N VAL A 654 22.96 1.22 2.48
CA VAL A 654 23.37 1.74 1.16
C VAL A 654 23.00 3.23 1.10
N ILE A 655 23.96 4.06 0.72
CA ILE A 655 23.90 5.52 0.82
C ILE A 655 24.24 6.12 -0.54
N ASN A 656 23.42 7.05 -1.04
CA ASN A 656 23.75 7.75 -2.28
C ASN A 656 24.75 8.89 -1.98
N ALA A 657 25.85 8.99 -2.73
CA ALA A 657 26.81 10.08 -2.60
C ALA A 657 26.13 11.47 -2.73
N ARG A 658 25.07 11.59 -3.56
CA ARG A 658 24.27 12.82 -3.72
C ARG A 658 23.52 13.27 -2.45
N THR A 659 23.25 12.35 -1.52
CA THR A 659 22.59 12.63 -0.24
C THR A 659 23.58 13.15 0.81
N VAL A 660 24.87 12.79 0.66
CA VAL A 660 25.97 13.19 1.56
C VAL A 660 26.57 14.53 1.11
N ALA A 661 26.74 14.73 -0.20
CA ALA A 661 27.39 15.89 -0.84
C ALA A 661 26.63 17.24 -0.73
N GLN A 662 25.89 17.47 0.35
CA GLN A 662 25.20 18.73 0.66
C GLN A 662 25.49 19.10 2.13
N PRO A 663 26.62 19.80 2.42
CA PRO A 663 27.11 20.02 3.78
C PRO A 663 26.08 20.61 4.74
N THR A 664 25.23 21.53 4.27
CA THR A 664 24.14 22.16 5.03
C THR A 664 23.06 21.19 5.53
N LYS A 665 23.04 19.94 5.03
CA LYS A 665 22.05 18.91 5.37
C LYS A 665 22.69 17.67 5.98
N LEU A 666 24.01 17.49 5.79
CA LEU A 666 24.78 16.31 6.17
C LEU A 666 24.54 15.89 7.62
N TRP A 667 24.49 16.84 8.57
CA TRP A 667 24.15 16.56 9.97
C TRP A 667 22.80 15.82 10.10
N SER A 668 21.73 16.37 9.53
CA SER A 668 20.37 15.80 9.60
C SER A 668 20.20 14.49 8.82
N VAL A 669 21.08 14.24 7.84
CA VAL A 669 21.17 13.01 7.07
C VAL A 669 21.89 11.93 7.87
N ALA A 670 23.06 12.25 8.42
CA ALA A 670 23.86 11.37 9.26
C ALA A 670 23.11 10.95 10.53
N GLN A 671 22.37 11.85 11.18
CA GLN A 671 21.46 11.52 12.29
C GLN A 671 20.50 10.38 11.93
N LYS A 672 19.79 10.49 10.80
CA LYS A 672 18.82 9.46 10.36
C LYS A 672 19.50 8.15 9.96
N ILE A 673 20.65 8.24 9.28
CA ILE A 673 21.45 7.08 8.91
C ILE A 673 21.91 6.32 10.16
N LEU A 674 22.35 7.02 11.22
CA LEU A 674 22.83 6.40 12.45
C LEU A 674 21.70 5.72 13.25
N LEU A 675 20.54 6.38 13.37
CA LEU A 675 19.35 5.78 13.95
C LEU A 675 18.91 4.51 13.17
N GLN A 676 18.95 4.56 11.84
CA GLN A 676 18.64 3.41 10.96
C GLN A 676 19.68 2.28 11.11
N ILE A 677 20.97 2.62 11.26
CA ILE A 677 22.05 1.66 11.54
C ILE A 677 21.82 0.95 12.89
N ASN A 678 21.49 1.68 13.95
CA ASN A 678 21.20 1.09 15.27
C ASN A 678 20.02 0.09 15.19
N CYS A 679 18.91 0.48 14.55
CA CYS A 679 17.76 -0.42 14.32
C CYS A 679 18.15 -1.71 13.56
N LYS A 680 19.07 -1.59 12.58
CA LYS A 680 19.54 -2.71 11.75
C LYS A 680 20.50 -3.65 12.49
N LEU A 681 21.20 -3.16 13.50
CA LEU A 681 22.04 -3.98 14.38
C LEU A 681 21.21 -4.73 15.43
N GLY A 682 20.01 -4.23 15.78
CA GLY A 682 19.12 -4.78 16.81
C GLY A 682 18.90 -3.84 18.01
N GLY A 683 19.33 -2.58 17.91
CA GLY A 683 19.08 -1.56 18.93
C GLY A 683 17.65 -1.02 18.89
N GLU A 684 17.26 -0.37 19.99
CA GLU A 684 15.91 0.09 20.27
C GLU A 684 15.94 1.60 20.47
N LEU A 685 15.22 2.38 19.65
CA LEU A 685 15.30 3.84 19.72
C LEU A 685 14.45 4.41 20.86
N TRP A 686 13.13 4.27 20.75
CA TRP A 686 12.15 4.80 21.70
C TRP A 686 10.95 3.85 21.87
N GLY A 687 10.24 4.00 22.99
CA GLY A 687 9.06 3.23 23.35
C GLY A 687 7.85 4.13 23.68
N VAL A 688 6.71 3.50 23.93
CA VAL A 688 5.45 4.13 24.39
C VAL A 688 4.79 3.20 25.40
N ASP A 689 4.27 3.76 26.51
CA ASP A 689 3.65 2.97 27.57
C ASP A 689 2.38 2.24 27.11
N ILE A 690 2.44 0.92 26.95
CA ILE A 690 1.30 0.06 26.57
C ILE A 690 0.96 -0.85 27.77
N PRO A 691 -0.08 -0.53 28.56
CA PRO A 691 -0.36 -1.20 29.84
C PRO A 691 -1.08 -2.56 29.69
N LEU A 692 -0.72 -3.35 28.67
CA LEU A 692 -1.29 -4.66 28.40
C LEU A 692 -0.24 -5.75 28.66
N LYS A 693 -0.34 -6.42 29.82
CA LYS A 693 0.57 -7.51 30.21
C LYS A 693 0.53 -8.67 29.20
N GLN A 694 1.70 -9.26 28.95
CA GLN A 694 1.93 -10.45 28.13
C GLN A 694 1.28 -10.34 26.72
N LEU A 695 1.48 -9.19 26.08
CA LEU A 695 1.00 -8.88 24.74
C LEU A 695 2.08 -9.19 23.69
N MET A 696 1.67 -9.82 22.59
CA MET A 696 2.37 -9.84 21.30
C MET A 696 1.53 -9.07 20.28
N VAL A 697 2.13 -8.10 19.59
CA VAL A 697 1.52 -7.40 18.45
C VAL A 697 2.17 -7.85 17.14
N ILE A 698 1.34 -8.17 16.14
CA ILE A 698 1.74 -8.73 14.84
C ILE A 698 1.24 -7.80 13.72
N GLY A 699 2.06 -7.61 12.70
CA GLY A 699 1.73 -6.93 11.45
C GLY A 699 1.91 -7.84 10.24
N MET A 700 0.96 -7.75 9.30
CA MET A 700 0.94 -8.51 8.06
C MET A 700 0.55 -7.58 6.90
N ASP A 701 1.31 -7.62 5.81
CA ASP A 701 1.03 -6.91 4.54
C ASP A 701 1.53 -7.79 3.40
N VAL A 702 0.80 -7.81 2.27
CA VAL A 702 1.14 -8.63 1.10
C VAL A 702 1.54 -7.73 -0.07
N TYR A 703 2.72 -8.00 -0.63
CA TYR A 703 3.24 -7.29 -1.79
C TYR A 703 2.97 -8.08 -3.08
N HIS A 704 2.56 -7.35 -4.13
CA HIS A 704 2.33 -7.88 -5.47
C HIS A 704 3.04 -7.00 -6.51
N ASP A 705 3.72 -7.63 -7.48
CA ASP A 705 4.16 -6.96 -8.72
C ASP A 705 3.29 -7.43 -9.90
N PRO A 706 2.25 -6.67 -10.28
CA PRO A 706 1.39 -7.01 -11.41
C PRO A 706 2.07 -6.82 -12.77
N SER A 707 3.29 -6.26 -12.83
CA SER A 707 4.00 -6.01 -14.09
C SER A 707 4.93 -7.14 -14.53
N ARG A 708 5.13 -8.17 -13.68
CA ARG A 708 6.11 -9.25 -13.91
C ARG A 708 5.59 -10.67 -13.73
N GLY A 709 4.30 -10.84 -13.43
CA GLY A 709 3.73 -12.17 -13.10
C GLY A 709 4.38 -12.84 -11.89
N MET A 710 5.06 -12.07 -11.03
CA MET A 710 5.85 -12.60 -9.93
C MET A 710 4.97 -13.10 -8.78
N ARG A 711 5.51 -14.06 -8.02
CA ARG A 711 4.92 -14.58 -6.77
C ARG A 711 4.59 -13.43 -5.82
N SER A 712 3.43 -13.52 -5.17
CA SER A 712 3.05 -12.60 -4.10
C SER A 712 3.91 -12.86 -2.87
N VAL A 713 4.22 -11.81 -2.10
CA VAL A 713 5.17 -11.90 -0.98
C VAL A 713 4.56 -11.35 0.28
N VAL A 714 4.42 -12.22 1.28
CA VAL A 714 3.90 -11.88 2.61
C VAL A 714 5.05 -11.39 3.48
N GLY A 715 4.92 -10.19 4.04
CA GLY A 715 5.73 -9.74 5.17
C GLY A 715 4.99 -10.01 6.46
N PHE A 716 5.65 -10.70 7.40
CA PHE A 716 5.12 -10.97 8.75
C PHE A 716 6.10 -10.44 9.79
N VAL A 717 5.64 -9.57 10.68
CA VAL A 717 6.48 -8.97 11.74
C VAL A 717 5.74 -9.02 13.07
N ALA A 718 6.29 -9.74 14.04
CA ALA A 718 5.76 -9.87 15.40
C ALA A 718 6.69 -9.19 16.41
N SER A 719 6.14 -8.66 17.49
CA SER A 719 6.91 -8.15 18.63
C SER A 719 7.27 -9.28 19.60
N ILE A 720 8.49 -9.25 20.14
CA ILE A 720 9.05 -10.33 20.98
C ILE A 720 9.54 -9.88 22.36
N SER A 721 9.33 -8.62 22.75
CA SER A 721 9.59 -8.13 24.11
C SER A 721 8.32 -7.57 24.74
N LEU A 722 8.20 -7.68 26.08
CA LEU A 722 7.09 -7.07 26.84
C LEU A 722 6.93 -5.56 26.61
N SER A 723 8.03 -4.87 26.27
CA SER A 723 8.08 -3.44 25.90
C SER A 723 7.58 -3.13 24.49
N LEU A 724 7.30 -4.14 23.66
CA LEU A 724 6.91 -4.03 22.25
C LEU A 724 7.93 -3.25 21.38
N THR A 725 9.20 -3.33 21.76
CA THR A 725 10.34 -2.69 21.07
C THR A 725 11.12 -3.68 20.20
N LYS A 726 11.33 -4.93 20.63
CA LYS A 726 12.02 -5.95 19.83
C LYS A 726 11.07 -6.63 18.85
N TRP A 727 11.55 -6.93 17.64
CA TRP A 727 10.76 -7.47 16.53
C TRP A 727 11.40 -8.73 15.93
N TYR A 728 10.57 -9.74 15.67
CA TYR A 728 10.89 -10.92 14.89
C TYR A 728 10.19 -10.84 13.52
N SER A 729 10.87 -11.23 12.45
CA SER A 729 10.43 -11.04 11.08
C SER A 729 10.59 -12.28 10.21
N ARG A 730 9.55 -12.58 9.42
CA ARG A 730 9.51 -13.69 8.46
C ARG A 730 8.87 -13.25 7.15
N VAL A 731 9.25 -13.96 6.09
CA VAL A 731 8.75 -13.76 4.72
C VAL A 731 8.26 -15.10 4.20
N VAL A 732 7.19 -15.07 3.40
CA VAL A 732 6.71 -16.24 2.66
C VAL A 732 6.35 -15.82 1.23
N PHE A 733 6.67 -16.67 0.25
CA PHE A 733 6.28 -16.50 -1.14
C PHE A 733 5.09 -17.39 -1.47
N GLN A 734 4.03 -16.80 -2.02
CA GLN A 734 2.80 -17.49 -2.42
C GLN A 734 2.45 -17.20 -3.89
N MET A 735 1.32 -17.70 -4.41
CA MET A 735 1.03 -17.62 -5.84
C MET A 735 0.85 -16.17 -6.33
N PRO A 736 1.12 -15.88 -7.61
CA PRO A 736 0.88 -14.54 -8.18
C PRO A 736 -0.58 -14.09 -7.98
N HIS A 737 -0.77 -12.82 -7.63
CA HIS A 737 -2.09 -12.18 -7.38
C HIS A 737 -2.93 -12.72 -6.20
N GLN A 738 -2.43 -13.72 -5.46
CA GLN A 738 -3.06 -14.25 -4.26
C GLN A 738 -2.89 -13.30 -3.07
N GLU A 739 -3.93 -12.54 -2.71
CA GLU A 739 -3.94 -11.63 -1.54
C GLU A 739 -4.04 -12.39 -0.20
N ILE A 740 -4.85 -13.45 -0.12
CA ILE A 740 -5.07 -14.23 1.11
C ILE A 740 -3.86 -15.13 1.41
N VAL A 741 -3.49 -15.28 2.68
CA VAL A 741 -2.27 -16.01 3.08
C VAL A 741 -2.53 -17.47 3.50
N ASP A 742 -1.77 -18.41 2.94
CA ASP A 742 -1.93 -19.88 3.14
C ASP A 742 -0.91 -20.52 4.11
N SER A 743 0.06 -19.75 4.63
CA SER A 743 1.26 -20.31 5.27
C SER A 743 1.66 -19.60 6.57
N LEU A 744 0.65 -19.23 7.37
CA LEU A 744 0.85 -18.48 8.62
C LEU A 744 1.54 -19.30 9.72
N LYS A 745 1.47 -20.64 9.66
CA LYS A 745 2.03 -21.54 10.69
C LYS A 745 3.55 -21.40 10.86
N LEU A 746 4.30 -21.23 9.77
CA LEU A 746 5.75 -21.02 9.82
C LEU A 746 6.10 -19.73 10.59
N CYS A 747 5.35 -18.66 10.36
CA CYS A 747 5.60 -17.33 10.90
C CYS A 747 5.19 -17.20 12.38
N LEU A 748 3.99 -17.66 12.73
CA LEU A 748 3.47 -17.51 14.10
C LEU A 748 4.17 -18.46 15.08
N VAL A 749 4.39 -19.74 14.71
CA VAL A 749 5.10 -20.69 15.60
C VAL A 749 6.54 -20.24 15.84
N GLY A 750 7.24 -19.74 14.83
CA GLY A 750 8.57 -19.15 15.00
C GLY A 750 8.58 -17.92 15.91
N SER A 751 7.57 -17.04 15.77
CA SER A 751 7.41 -15.85 16.61
C SER A 751 7.13 -16.20 18.07
N LEU A 752 6.28 -17.21 18.32
CA LEU A 752 5.93 -17.67 19.67
C LEU A 752 7.12 -18.33 20.39
N LYS A 753 7.90 -19.16 19.68
CA LYS A 753 9.16 -19.70 20.21
C LYS A 753 10.14 -18.57 20.59
N LYS A 754 10.33 -17.60 19.69
CA LYS A 754 11.21 -16.45 19.97
C LYS A 754 10.73 -15.59 21.14
N TYR A 755 9.41 -15.41 21.30
CA TYR A 755 8.84 -14.72 22.46
C TYR A 755 9.12 -15.50 23.76
N TYR A 756 8.97 -16.82 23.75
CA TYR A 756 9.31 -17.66 24.91
C TYR A 756 10.81 -17.63 25.25
N GLU A 757 11.69 -17.67 24.26
CA GLU A 757 13.14 -17.52 24.43
C GLU A 757 13.54 -16.18 25.10
N VAL A 758 12.79 -15.10 24.84
CA VAL A 758 13.11 -13.73 25.30
C VAL A 758 12.44 -13.37 26.64
N ASN A 759 11.25 -13.92 26.93
CA ASN A 759 10.44 -13.52 28.09
C ASN A 759 10.18 -14.67 29.09
N HIS A 760 10.61 -15.91 28.77
CA HIS A 760 10.36 -17.14 29.54
C HIS A 760 8.88 -17.50 29.78
N CYS A 761 7.98 -16.85 29.03
CA CYS A 761 6.55 -17.10 29.00
C CYS A 761 6.02 -16.99 27.55
N LEU A 762 4.83 -17.54 27.29
CA LEU A 762 4.11 -17.30 26.03
C LEU A 762 3.16 -16.10 26.21
N PRO A 763 2.84 -15.32 25.15
CA PRO A 763 1.96 -14.18 25.28
C PRO A 763 0.52 -14.62 25.58
N GLU A 764 -0.08 -14.08 26.63
CA GLU A 764 -1.52 -14.26 26.93
C GLU A 764 -2.42 -13.66 25.85
N LYS A 765 -1.95 -12.60 25.17
CA LYS A 765 -2.74 -11.77 24.27
C LYS A 765 -2.00 -11.56 22.96
N ILE A 766 -2.68 -11.78 21.84
CA ILE A 766 -2.12 -11.59 20.50
C ILE A 766 -3.01 -10.62 19.72
N VAL A 767 -2.44 -9.52 19.24
CA VAL A 767 -3.14 -8.52 18.44
C VAL A 767 -2.54 -8.47 17.04
N VAL A 768 -3.31 -8.85 16.03
CA VAL A 768 -2.89 -8.92 14.63
C VAL A 768 -3.45 -7.73 13.85
N TYR A 769 -2.61 -7.05 13.07
CA TYR A 769 -3.02 -6.02 12.12
C TYR A 769 -2.68 -6.45 10.68
N ARG A 770 -3.72 -6.72 9.90
CA ARG A 770 -3.67 -7.22 8.52
C ARG A 770 -3.97 -6.10 7.53
N ASP A 771 -2.93 -5.58 6.89
CA ASP A 771 -3.01 -4.52 5.88
C ASP A 771 -3.12 -5.16 4.47
N GLY A 772 -3.82 -4.49 3.55
CA GLY A 772 -4.02 -4.91 2.14
C GLY A 772 -5.47 -5.31 1.76
N VAL A 773 -6.20 -5.95 2.68
CA VAL A 773 -7.48 -6.63 2.40
C VAL A 773 -8.67 -5.67 2.17
N SER A 774 -9.51 -5.97 1.17
CA SER A 774 -10.72 -5.21 0.84
C SER A 774 -11.99 -5.72 1.54
N ASP A 775 -13.05 -4.90 1.58
CA ASP A 775 -14.33 -5.22 2.24
C ASP A 775 -14.92 -6.58 1.82
N GLY A 776 -14.84 -6.90 0.53
CA GLY A 776 -15.35 -8.16 -0.04
C GLY A 776 -14.57 -9.41 0.37
N GLN A 777 -13.44 -9.25 1.06
CA GLN A 777 -12.56 -10.33 1.52
C GLN A 777 -12.53 -10.48 3.05
N LEU A 778 -13.22 -9.60 3.81
CA LEU A 778 -13.26 -9.65 5.28
C LEU A 778 -13.73 -11.03 5.79
N LYS A 779 -14.81 -11.54 5.22
CA LYS A 779 -15.37 -12.87 5.56
C LYS A 779 -14.39 -14.01 5.24
N THR A 780 -13.53 -13.85 4.22
CA THR A 780 -12.46 -14.80 3.87
C THR A 780 -11.30 -14.77 4.87
N VAL A 781 -10.91 -13.61 5.39
CA VAL A 781 -9.92 -13.51 6.49
C VAL A 781 -10.44 -14.26 7.72
N THR A 782 -11.69 -14.02 8.11
CA THR A 782 -12.33 -14.72 9.24
C THR A 782 -12.44 -16.23 9.03
N SER A 783 -12.77 -16.69 7.81
CA SER A 783 -12.95 -18.12 7.54
C SER A 783 -11.67 -18.90 7.21
N TYR A 784 -10.55 -18.22 6.93
CA TYR A 784 -9.34 -18.87 6.37
C TYR A 784 -8.02 -18.43 7.00
N GLU A 785 -7.75 -17.13 7.17
CA GLU A 785 -6.49 -16.67 7.80
C GLU A 785 -6.54 -16.87 9.34
N ILE A 786 -7.67 -16.58 9.98
CA ILE A 786 -7.82 -16.69 11.44
C ILE A 786 -7.71 -18.15 11.94
N PRO A 787 -8.38 -19.15 11.34
CA PRO A 787 -8.25 -20.54 11.77
C PRO A 787 -6.83 -21.11 11.60
N GLN A 788 -6.05 -20.63 10.61
CA GLN A 788 -4.62 -20.98 10.52
C GLN A 788 -3.82 -20.44 11.70
N LEU A 789 -4.06 -19.18 12.10
CA LEU A 789 -3.37 -18.57 13.25
C LEU A 789 -3.73 -19.30 14.55
N GLN A 790 -5.00 -19.70 14.74
CA GLN A 790 -5.44 -20.46 15.91
C GLN A 790 -4.80 -21.87 15.96
N LYS A 791 -4.71 -22.57 14.82
CA LYS A 791 -3.99 -23.86 14.66
C LYS A 791 -2.46 -23.78 14.87
N CYS A 792 -1.92 -22.60 15.16
CA CYS A 792 -0.54 -22.45 15.61
C CYS A 792 -0.38 -22.67 17.12
N PHE A 793 -1.46 -22.52 17.90
CA PHE A 793 -1.41 -22.67 19.35
C PHE A 793 -1.29 -24.13 19.78
N GLU A 794 -1.88 -25.04 19.00
CA GLU A 794 -1.72 -26.51 19.08
C GLU A 794 -0.25 -26.99 19.04
N ALA A 795 0.70 -26.14 18.63
CA ALA A 795 2.13 -26.44 18.66
C ALA A 795 2.78 -26.21 20.04
N PHE A 796 2.01 -25.81 21.06
CA PHE A 796 2.44 -25.53 22.43
C PHE A 796 1.45 -26.15 23.43
N GLU A 797 1.96 -26.77 24.48
CA GLU A 797 1.13 -27.50 25.45
C GLU A 797 0.22 -26.55 26.25
N ASN A 798 -1.05 -26.91 26.39
CA ASN A 798 -2.08 -26.19 27.16
C ASN A 798 -2.22 -24.68 26.82
N TYR A 799 -1.81 -24.27 25.62
CA TYR A 799 -1.73 -22.86 25.24
C TYR A 799 -3.00 -22.35 24.53
N GLN A 800 -3.75 -21.46 25.18
CA GLN A 800 -4.96 -20.83 24.64
C GLN A 800 -4.94 -19.30 24.85
N PRO A 801 -4.17 -18.54 24.04
CA PRO A 801 -4.08 -17.09 24.15
C PRO A 801 -5.33 -16.40 23.58
N LYS A 802 -5.63 -15.20 24.09
CA LYS A 802 -6.72 -14.37 23.57
C LYS A 802 -6.26 -13.57 22.35
N MET A 803 -6.91 -13.77 21.21
CA MET A 803 -6.59 -13.12 19.93
C MET A 803 -7.57 -11.98 19.60
N VAL A 804 -7.01 -10.88 19.08
CA VAL A 804 -7.73 -9.78 18.40
C VAL A 804 -7.16 -9.63 16.99
N VAL A 805 -8.01 -9.44 15.98
CA VAL A 805 -7.58 -9.29 14.58
C VAL A 805 -8.26 -8.07 13.95
N PHE A 806 -7.44 -7.13 13.50
CA PHE A 806 -7.85 -5.95 12.74
C PHE A 806 -7.46 -6.08 11.27
N VAL A 807 -8.40 -5.84 10.37
CA VAL A 807 -8.10 -5.51 8.97
C VAL A 807 -7.88 -4.00 8.87
N VAL A 808 -6.77 -3.60 8.23
CA VAL A 808 -6.28 -2.22 8.13
C VAL A 808 -6.43 -1.72 6.70
N GLN A 809 -7.25 -0.70 6.50
CA GLN A 809 -7.58 -0.16 5.19
C GLN A 809 -7.06 1.28 5.04
N LYS A 810 -5.89 1.37 4.38
CA LYS A 810 -5.18 2.63 4.07
C LYS A 810 -5.61 3.30 2.74
N LYS A 811 -6.45 2.64 1.93
CA LYS A 811 -6.90 3.10 0.60
C LYS A 811 -8.43 3.29 0.57
N ILE A 812 -8.91 4.28 1.32
CA ILE A 812 -10.33 4.66 1.44
C ILE A 812 -10.60 6.04 0.80
N SER A 813 -11.85 6.30 0.44
CA SER A 813 -12.32 7.59 -0.10
C SER A 813 -12.96 8.51 0.94
N THR A 814 -12.98 8.12 2.22
CA THR A 814 -13.49 8.96 3.32
C THR A 814 -12.48 10.06 3.65
N ASN A 815 -12.93 11.30 3.69
CA ASN A 815 -12.18 12.48 4.12
C ASN A 815 -12.82 13.04 5.40
N LEU A 816 -11.98 13.48 6.34
CA LEU A 816 -12.36 14.19 7.55
C LEU A 816 -11.87 15.65 7.48
N TYR A 817 -12.72 16.56 7.96
CA TYR A 817 -12.43 17.99 8.14
C TYR A 817 -12.72 18.37 9.59
N SER A 818 -11.97 19.30 10.17
CA SER A 818 -12.41 20.00 11.38
C SER A 818 -13.52 20.98 11.00
N ALA A 819 -14.63 20.99 11.75
CA ALA A 819 -15.78 21.87 11.55
C ALA A 819 -16.09 22.73 12.78
N ALA A 820 -15.07 23.02 13.61
CA ALA A 820 -15.19 23.89 14.79
C ALA A 820 -15.43 25.37 14.45
N THR A 821 -15.18 25.75 13.20
CA THR A 821 -15.67 26.96 12.53
C THR A 821 -15.97 26.57 11.08
N ASP A 822 -16.77 27.34 10.32
CA ASP A 822 -17.02 27.05 8.90
C ASP A 822 -15.78 27.27 7.99
N ASN A 823 -14.63 27.63 8.56
CA ASN A 823 -13.33 27.38 7.92
C ASN A 823 -12.92 25.92 8.11
N PHE A 824 -13.34 25.05 7.19
CA PHE A 824 -12.87 23.67 7.13
C PHE A 824 -11.34 23.59 7.02
N VAL A 825 -10.72 22.91 7.99
CA VAL A 825 -9.27 22.62 8.05
C VAL A 825 -9.03 21.14 8.31
N THR A 826 -7.78 20.68 8.24
CA THR A 826 -7.44 19.29 8.57
C THR A 826 -7.66 19.02 10.07
N PRO A 827 -8.28 17.90 10.48
CA PRO A 827 -8.40 17.55 11.89
C PRO A 827 -7.04 17.29 12.54
N SER A 828 -7.01 17.36 13.87
CA SER A 828 -5.82 17.04 14.65
C SER A 828 -5.46 15.56 14.52
N PRO A 829 -4.17 15.20 14.52
CA PRO A 829 -3.77 13.81 14.66
C PRO A 829 -4.33 13.21 15.96
N GLY A 830 -4.72 11.94 15.92
CA GLY A 830 -5.44 11.28 17.02
C GLY A 830 -6.97 11.42 16.92
N THR A 831 -7.51 12.13 15.91
CA THR A 831 -8.96 12.14 15.63
C THR A 831 -9.46 10.73 15.28
N VAL A 832 -10.49 10.28 16.00
CA VAL A 832 -11.22 9.01 15.84
C VAL A 832 -12.68 9.29 15.48
N VAL A 833 -13.24 8.44 14.62
CA VAL A 833 -14.68 8.34 14.32
C VAL A 833 -15.09 6.86 14.31
N ASP A 834 -16.04 6.49 15.16
CA ASP A 834 -16.45 5.12 15.46
C ASP A 834 -17.98 4.95 15.56
N HIS A 835 -18.70 5.83 14.87
CA HIS A 835 -20.14 5.77 14.63
C HIS A 835 -20.47 6.50 13.30
N THR A 836 -21.75 6.48 12.91
CA THR A 836 -22.33 7.15 11.73
C THR A 836 -21.81 6.65 10.37
N ILE A 837 -20.50 6.70 10.10
CA ILE A 837 -19.83 6.25 8.86
C ILE A 837 -19.31 4.81 8.92
N THR A 838 -19.48 4.16 10.06
CA THR A 838 -19.08 2.79 10.40
C THR A 838 -20.04 1.73 9.83
N SER A 839 -19.58 0.49 9.74
CA SER A 839 -20.20 -0.63 9.04
C SER A 839 -21.12 -1.45 9.93
N ARG A 840 -22.41 -1.54 9.60
CA ARG A 840 -23.44 -2.23 10.42
C ARG A 840 -23.12 -3.69 10.77
N GLU A 841 -22.31 -4.38 9.96
CA GLU A 841 -21.94 -5.79 10.19
C GLU A 841 -20.76 -5.99 11.18
N TRP A 842 -19.92 -4.98 11.44
CA TRP A 842 -18.60 -5.15 12.07
C TRP A 842 -18.33 -4.16 13.21
N VAL A 843 -17.33 -4.44 14.05
CA VAL A 843 -16.82 -3.48 15.05
C VAL A 843 -15.65 -2.73 14.43
N ASP A 844 -15.91 -1.53 13.93
CA ASP A 844 -14.98 -0.76 13.11
C ASP A 844 -14.80 0.69 13.58
N PHE A 845 -13.68 1.30 13.23
CA PHE A 845 -13.40 2.72 13.48
C PHE A 845 -12.41 3.32 12.47
N TYR A 846 -12.48 4.62 12.29
CA TYR A 846 -11.54 5.43 11.51
C TYR A 846 -10.64 6.21 12.47
N LEU A 847 -9.32 6.24 12.20
CA LEU A 847 -8.34 6.99 12.99
C LEU A 847 -7.39 7.76 12.07
N LEU A 848 -7.33 9.09 12.24
CA LEU A 848 -6.35 9.97 11.61
C LEU A 848 -5.10 10.06 12.48
N ALA A 849 -4.25 9.03 12.44
CA ALA A 849 -3.09 8.92 13.33
C ALA A 849 -1.94 9.92 13.05
N HIS A 850 -1.98 10.72 11.99
CA HIS A 850 -0.80 11.42 11.45
C HIS A 850 -1.10 12.86 10.99
N HIS A 851 -0.09 13.73 11.06
CA HIS A 851 -0.21 15.12 10.59
C HIS A 851 -0.29 15.21 9.06
N VAL A 852 -1.39 15.75 8.56
CA VAL A 852 -1.63 16.01 7.14
C VAL A 852 -1.02 17.35 6.75
N ARG A 853 0.02 17.35 5.92
CA ARG A 853 0.75 18.59 5.56
C ARG A 853 0.18 19.32 4.34
N GLN A 854 -0.56 18.62 3.49
CA GLN A 854 -1.24 19.12 2.30
C GLN A 854 -2.42 18.21 1.97
N GLY A 855 -3.53 18.78 1.48
CA GLY A 855 -4.73 18.02 1.13
C GLY A 855 -5.70 17.82 2.30
N CYS A 856 -6.67 16.93 2.09
CA CYS A 856 -7.72 16.61 3.06
C CYS A 856 -7.29 15.53 4.07
N GLY A 857 -8.01 15.45 5.21
CA GLY A 857 -7.72 14.51 6.27
C GLY A 857 -8.18 13.10 5.97
N ILE A 858 -7.40 12.30 5.24
CA ILE A 858 -7.75 10.89 4.95
C ILE A 858 -7.30 9.99 6.13
N PRO A 859 -8.23 9.44 6.95
CA PRO A 859 -7.87 8.57 8.07
C PRO A 859 -7.45 7.17 7.57
N THR A 860 -7.15 6.27 8.49
CA THR A 860 -7.07 4.83 8.22
C THR A 860 -8.29 4.17 8.85
N HIS A 861 -8.93 3.26 8.13
CA HIS A 861 -10.07 2.48 8.60
C HIS A 861 -9.57 1.15 9.20
N TYR A 862 -10.12 0.75 10.34
CA TYR A 862 -9.74 -0.43 11.10
C TYR A 862 -11.01 -1.25 11.40
N VAL A 863 -11.09 -2.45 10.83
CA VAL A 863 -12.21 -3.37 11.04
C VAL A 863 -11.78 -4.49 11.97
N CYS A 864 -12.36 -4.59 13.15
CA CYS A 864 -12.11 -5.69 14.08
C CYS A 864 -12.94 -6.91 13.66
N VAL A 865 -12.27 -7.93 13.13
CA VAL A 865 -12.89 -9.17 12.60
C VAL A 865 -12.84 -10.34 13.59
N LEU A 866 -12.15 -10.16 14.73
CA LEU A 866 -12.13 -11.07 15.89
C LEU A 866 -11.70 -10.29 17.15
N ASN A 867 -12.36 -10.50 18.29
CA ASN A 867 -11.96 -9.92 19.59
C ASN A 867 -12.21 -10.88 20.76
N THR A 868 -11.48 -11.99 20.83
CA THR A 868 -11.58 -12.94 21.97
C THR A 868 -10.90 -12.44 23.25
N ALA A 869 -10.20 -11.30 23.19
CA ALA A 869 -9.59 -10.64 24.34
C ALA A 869 -10.54 -9.69 25.08
N ASN A 870 -11.77 -9.48 24.57
CA ASN A 870 -12.75 -8.55 25.10
C ASN A 870 -12.18 -7.14 25.31
N LEU A 871 -11.31 -6.67 24.39
CA LEU A 871 -10.82 -5.30 24.42
C LEU A 871 -11.99 -4.35 24.11
N SER A 872 -12.23 -3.38 24.99
CA SER A 872 -13.20 -2.31 24.74
C SER A 872 -12.77 -1.45 23.54
N PRO A 873 -13.70 -0.72 22.89
CA PRO A 873 -13.35 0.19 21.80
C PRO A 873 -12.25 1.19 22.17
N ASP A 874 -12.27 1.75 23.38
CA ASP A 874 -11.20 2.61 23.90
C ASP A 874 -9.83 1.92 23.94
N HIS A 875 -9.77 0.66 24.36
CA HIS A 875 -8.52 -0.11 24.37
C HIS A 875 -8.02 -0.39 22.95
N MET A 876 -8.92 -0.75 22.03
CA MET A 876 -8.59 -1.01 20.62
C MET A 876 -8.10 0.26 19.90
N GLN A 877 -8.80 1.38 20.06
CA GLN A 877 -8.47 2.67 19.46
C GLN A 877 -7.14 3.21 20.00
N ARG A 878 -6.94 3.20 21.32
CA ARG A 878 -5.71 3.70 21.95
C ARG A 878 -4.49 2.82 21.70
N LEU A 879 -4.62 1.49 21.70
CA LEU A 879 -3.53 0.59 21.32
C LEU A 879 -3.07 0.88 19.88
N THR A 880 -4.03 1.00 18.96
CA THR A 880 -3.77 1.31 17.55
C THR A 880 -3.04 2.66 17.40
N PHE A 881 -3.47 3.70 18.13
CA PHE A 881 -2.80 5.01 18.10
C PHE A 881 -1.40 4.97 18.71
N LYS A 882 -1.18 4.32 19.86
CA LYS A 882 0.15 4.12 20.46
C LYS A 882 1.11 3.43 19.48
N LEU A 883 0.66 2.37 18.81
CA LEU A 883 1.48 1.66 17.82
C LEU A 883 1.81 2.49 16.56
N CYS A 884 1.05 3.55 16.25
CA CYS A 884 1.39 4.49 15.18
C CYS A 884 2.58 5.42 15.53
N HIS A 885 3.04 5.44 16.79
CA HIS A 885 4.25 6.17 17.23
C HIS A 885 5.52 5.30 17.17
N MET A 886 5.40 3.98 17.01
CA MET A 886 6.50 3.00 17.22
C MET A 886 7.35 2.69 15.97
N TYR A 887 7.28 3.50 14.90
CA TYR A 887 8.00 3.27 13.64
C TYR A 887 9.30 4.06 13.56
N TRP A 888 10.41 3.41 13.91
CA TRP A 888 11.69 4.06 14.18
C TRP A 888 12.39 4.76 13.01
N ASN A 889 11.99 4.48 11.76
CA ASN A 889 12.52 5.19 10.58
C ASN A 889 11.77 6.52 10.31
N TRP A 890 10.93 6.99 11.24
CA TRP A 890 10.31 8.32 11.23
C TRP A 890 10.04 8.78 12.67
N PRO A 891 10.76 9.80 13.19
CA PRO A 891 10.53 10.35 14.53
C PRO A 891 9.31 11.28 14.55
N GLY A 892 8.14 10.65 14.42
CA GLY A 892 6.82 11.23 14.33
C GLY A 892 5.77 10.12 14.21
N THR A 893 4.49 10.43 14.27
CA THR A 893 3.45 9.42 14.02
C THR A 893 3.34 9.06 12.53
N ILE A 894 2.98 7.82 12.24
CA ILE A 894 2.66 7.33 10.90
C ILE A 894 1.18 6.93 10.76
N ARG A 895 0.73 6.74 9.52
CA ARG A 895 -0.69 6.52 9.17
C ARG A 895 -1.26 5.15 9.58
N VAL A 896 -0.42 4.15 9.79
CA VAL A 896 -0.77 2.77 10.17
C VAL A 896 0.14 2.32 11.32
N PRO A 897 -0.22 1.28 12.11
CA PRO A 897 0.65 0.75 13.15
C PRO A 897 2.05 0.41 12.63
N ALA A 898 3.07 0.66 13.45
CA ALA A 898 4.46 0.28 13.17
C ALA A 898 4.62 -1.17 12.68
N PRO A 899 3.99 -2.20 13.29
CA PRO A 899 4.05 -3.57 12.77
C PRO A 899 3.58 -3.71 11.31
N CYS A 900 2.45 -3.08 10.90
CA CYS A 900 2.03 -3.05 9.49
C CYS A 900 3.09 -2.41 8.60
N LYS A 901 3.69 -1.30 9.07
CA LYS A 901 4.68 -0.55 8.30
C LYS A 901 6.00 -1.32 8.15
N TYR A 902 6.40 -2.08 9.17
CA TYR A 902 7.53 -3.00 9.11
C TYR A 902 7.25 -4.18 8.17
N ALA A 903 6.08 -4.81 8.28
CA ALA A 903 5.62 -5.89 7.39
C ALA A 903 5.64 -5.45 5.91
N HIS A 904 5.07 -4.29 5.59
CA HIS A 904 5.10 -3.71 4.24
C HIS A 904 6.54 -3.44 3.75
N LYS A 905 7.42 -2.90 4.59
CA LYS A 905 8.84 -2.68 4.23
C LYS A 905 9.57 -3.99 3.93
N LEU A 906 9.33 -5.02 4.73
CA LEU A 906 9.89 -6.37 4.57
C LEU A 906 9.36 -7.08 3.31
N ALA A 907 8.05 -7.03 3.08
CA ALA A 907 7.39 -7.58 1.90
C ALA A 907 7.89 -6.90 0.62
N PHE A 908 7.95 -5.56 0.61
CA PHE A 908 8.46 -4.77 -0.51
C PHE A 908 9.93 -5.11 -0.82
N LEU A 909 10.82 -5.13 0.19
CA LEU A 909 12.23 -5.49 -0.03
C LEU A 909 12.34 -6.90 -0.63
N SER A 910 11.57 -7.85 -0.10
CA SER A 910 11.67 -9.25 -0.48
C SER A 910 11.07 -9.52 -1.86
N GLY A 911 9.95 -8.88 -2.21
CA GLY A 911 9.28 -9.00 -3.50
C GLY A 911 9.92 -8.17 -4.61
N GLN A 912 10.23 -6.90 -4.38
CA GLN A 912 10.76 -5.97 -5.39
C GLN A 912 12.26 -6.15 -5.65
N VAL A 913 13.04 -6.55 -4.63
CA VAL A 913 14.52 -6.44 -4.64
C VAL A 913 15.21 -7.79 -4.48
N LEU A 914 14.84 -8.61 -3.48
CA LEU A 914 15.52 -9.89 -3.22
C LEU A 914 15.05 -11.00 -4.16
N HIS A 915 13.73 -11.14 -4.34
CA HIS A 915 13.03 -12.28 -4.96
C HIS A 915 13.25 -13.64 -4.26
N HIS A 916 13.84 -13.64 -3.07
CA HIS A 916 14.10 -14.78 -2.19
C HIS A 916 13.74 -14.44 -0.75
N GLU A 917 13.57 -15.46 0.10
CA GLU A 917 13.45 -15.24 1.54
C GLU A 917 14.76 -14.71 2.13
N PRO A 918 14.71 -13.73 3.05
CA PRO A 918 15.86 -13.33 3.85
C PRO A 918 16.34 -14.47 4.76
N ALA A 919 17.66 -14.55 4.95
CA ALA A 919 18.31 -15.51 5.81
C ALA A 919 17.88 -15.37 7.29
N ILE A 920 17.65 -16.51 7.96
CA ILE A 920 17.01 -16.56 9.29
C ILE A 920 17.80 -15.81 10.37
N GLN A 921 19.13 -15.70 10.24
CA GLN A 921 20.01 -14.98 11.19
C GLN A 921 19.72 -13.47 11.27
N LEU A 922 18.92 -12.92 10.36
CA LEU A 922 18.48 -11.52 10.37
C LEU A 922 17.07 -11.32 10.96
N CYS A 923 16.33 -12.38 11.30
CA CYS A 923 14.91 -12.27 11.65
C CYS A 923 14.62 -11.37 12.86
N GLU A 924 15.51 -11.32 13.85
CA GLU A 924 15.40 -10.50 15.08
C GLU A 924 15.85 -9.03 14.89
N LYS A 925 16.16 -8.60 13.66
CA LYS A 925 16.70 -7.27 13.34
C LYS A 925 15.83 -6.55 12.32
N LEU A 926 15.78 -5.22 12.40
CA LEU A 926 15.08 -4.40 11.40
C LEU A 926 15.97 -4.14 10.16
N PHE A 927 16.62 -5.20 9.64
CA PHE A 927 17.59 -5.16 8.54
C PHE A 927 17.03 -4.56 7.23
N PHE A 928 15.70 -4.59 7.09
CA PHE A 928 14.91 -4.23 5.91
C PHE A 928 14.50 -2.74 5.84
N LEU A 929 14.89 -1.91 6.82
CA LEU A 929 14.56 -0.48 6.84
C LEU A 929 15.26 0.35 5.76
#